data_AF-R5ABZ2-F1
#
_entry.id   AF-R5ABZ2-F1
#
_cell.length_a   1.000
_cell.length_b   1.000
_cell.length_c   1.000
_cell.angle_alpha   90.00
_cell.angle_beta   90.00
_cell.angle_gamma   90.00
#
_symmetry.space_group_name_H-M   'P 1'
#
loop_
_entity.id
_entity.type
_entity.pdbx_description
1 polymer ?
#
loop_
_entity_poly.entity_id
_entity_poly.type
_entity_poly.pdbx_seq_one_letter_code
_entity_poly.pdbx_strand_id
1 'polypeptide(L)'
;MKHPVDHPLAHTVAFQPMDLEQRRAILPHRNVCSLYPAQRVDDALTTGNGCQRLRVMGHPYEERLAFTHELLFEPKWAKTPEPPDFTAIMPQIRRLLREGKFEEAGDLADRTRLADENFAPWRQQQQASIYPVGSLHSHDAFRLEISHLAAEDTKNYLRWLDMLTGCVTVQWDDSRGSFKREAITAYEGNLHVLRFTCDAPEGIWCEISLITPKVFSDGTRATMERGKLEAPEKCQEKLTVQGDTATLEVAYYPEYGQKGYCSVLRVCNQKGCVETTDHGFVIKGAQSVTLISKTQKFEENFHFGLASELEDQVKHFGKSFHQVVEENRAYLGERMERSQICLGNQDDYALSAEELLKRTHEEHLLDPEMLSKLYDMGRFYQITDTGELPPFWGQHNINTNLQVCAGNNTGLFDEMDVYFRYYESKFDDFRTNARKLYGARGLLASVHCDYDSGLYYHFSKTYPHYAWTGCLGWIYNELWGYYLVTGDLEFLKQRVVPGLKEIALFYEDYACDRDENGRSIFYPSFSPEDPTPIWAGATHTYPTRINSVMDIMICREVLDNLMEACNTLGIDQENIPHWQAQRDSLPLYLLDEEGGLKEWAWPTIPENFNHRHVSHHYDLWPGHYITWEDQPELARAIQISNRKRAHQDDSAHGIIHRVLSAIRLKDVEELEQSLGTLMAHGFVTRALSTRHFPYYAPFPDLQGAMPAILLEMCVFSAPGEVEFLPALPQSLPQGTLDGVWLYTWTKLEHLVWDSKGFTAKLIPNKDQELVLRFRKECSSFRVNGEECSLKNGAMTLNVKSGEPVCIQCTY
;
A
#
# COMPACT_ATOMS: atom_id res chain seq x y z
N MET A 1 11.19 -17.46 12.50
CA MET A 1 12.40 -16.85 13.09
C MET A 1 12.24 -16.75 14.60
N LYS A 2 13.25 -17.08 15.42
CA LYS A 2 13.24 -16.77 16.86
C LYS A 2 13.73 -15.33 17.05
N HIS A 3 12.88 -14.35 16.74
CA HIS A 3 13.09 -13.01 17.28
C HIS A 3 12.68 -13.04 18.76
N PRO A 4 13.42 -12.39 19.67
CA PRO A 4 12.90 -12.14 21.00
C PRO A 4 11.61 -11.34 20.85
N VAL A 5 10.48 -11.98 21.13
CA VAL A 5 9.17 -11.33 21.16
C VAL A 5 9.11 -10.58 22.48
N ASP A 6 9.45 -9.28 22.46
CA ASP A 6 9.04 -8.41 23.55
C ASP A 6 7.51 -8.32 23.51
N HIS A 7 6.87 -8.86 24.55
CA HIS A 7 5.41 -8.90 24.63
C HIS A 7 4.84 -7.48 24.53
N PRO A 8 3.82 -7.24 23.67
CA PRO A 8 3.24 -5.92 23.41
C PRO A 8 2.53 -5.27 24.62
N LEU A 9 2.43 -5.95 25.77
CA LEU A 9 1.71 -5.44 26.93
C LEU A 9 2.62 -5.12 28.13
N ALA A 10 3.92 -5.42 28.05
CA ALA A 10 4.86 -5.23 29.14
C ALA A 10 5.79 -4.03 28.91
N HIS A 11 5.23 -2.82 28.77
CA HIS A 11 6.06 -1.61 28.86
C HIS A 11 6.08 -1.11 30.30
N THR A 12 7.30 -0.89 30.82
CA THR A 12 7.52 -0.06 32.01
C THR A 12 7.05 1.36 31.69
N VAL A 13 6.01 1.81 32.40
CA VAL A 13 5.52 3.19 32.34
C VAL A 13 6.65 4.11 32.80
N ALA A 14 7.33 4.74 31.85
CA ALA A 14 8.41 5.68 32.14
C ALA A 14 7.87 7.07 32.54
N PHE A 15 6.70 7.45 32.02
CA PHE A 15 6.08 8.76 32.20
C PHE A 15 4.59 8.61 32.53
N GLN A 16 4.06 9.46 33.42
CA GLN A 16 2.63 9.43 33.72
C GLN A 16 1.83 9.95 32.51
N PRO A 17 0.95 9.13 31.91
CA PRO A 17 0.19 9.53 30.73
C PRO A 17 -0.91 10.54 31.07
N MET A 18 -1.31 11.33 30.07
CA MET A 18 -2.48 12.21 30.14
C MET A 18 -3.78 11.40 30.30
N ASP A 19 -4.69 11.84 31.15
CA ASP A 19 -5.96 11.13 31.37
C ASP A 19 -6.95 11.28 30.21
N LEU A 20 -8.02 10.48 30.20
CA LEU A 20 -8.98 10.46 29.09
C LEU A 20 -9.79 11.77 28.95
N GLU A 21 -10.13 12.44 30.05
CA GLU A 21 -10.91 13.68 30.00
C GLU A 21 -10.06 14.85 29.47
N GLN A 22 -8.80 14.92 29.89
CA GLN A 22 -7.82 15.85 29.34
C GLN A 22 -7.60 15.60 27.85
N ARG A 23 -7.49 14.34 27.43
CA ARG A 23 -7.37 13.96 26.01
C ARG A 23 -8.57 14.42 25.19
N ARG A 24 -9.80 14.21 25.67
CA ARG A 24 -11.02 14.69 25.00
C ARG A 24 -11.02 16.20 24.76
N ALA A 25 -10.42 16.97 25.66
CA ALA A 25 -10.35 18.42 25.53
C ALA A 25 -9.37 18.92 24.46
N ILE A 26 -8.39 18.10 24.03
CA ILE A 26 -7.31 18.55 23.12
C ILE A 26 -7.19 17.76 21.82
N LEU A 27 -7.65 16.51 21.78
CA LEU A 27 -7.52 15.66 20.60
C LEU A 27 -8.55 16.05 19.53
N PRO A 28 -8.16 16.12 18.25
CA PRO A 28 -9.12 16.19 17.17
C PRO A 28 -9.88 14.86 17.04
N HIS A 29 -11.11 14.90 16.52
CA HIS A 29 -11.92 13.68 16.36
C HIS A 29 -11.22 12.60 15.53
N ARG A 30 -10.55 12.98 14.44
CA ARG A 30 -9.79 12.06 13.58
C ARG A 30 -8.32 12.08 13.96
N ASN A 31 -8.00 11.34 15.01
CA ASN A 31 -6.64 11.22 15.52
C ASN A 31 -6.21 9.75 15.70
N VAL A 32 -4.90 9.59 15.78
CA VAL A 32 -4.27 8.46 16.44
C VAL A 32 -3.40 9.00 17.58
N CYS A 33 -3.63 8.53 18.81
CA CYS A 33 -2.82 8.91 19.96
C CYS A 33 -2.22 7.69 20.67
N SER A 34 -1.08 7.90 21.32
CA SER A 34 -0.35 6.89 22.09
C SER A 34 0.09 7.48 23.42
N LEU A 35 -0.06 6.68 24.46
CA LEU A 35 0.25 7.06 25.85
C LEU A 35 1.74 6.98 26.19
N TYR A 36 2.56 6.49 25.25
CA TYR A 36 3.98 6.26 25.47
C TYR A 36 4.81 6.67 24.24
N PRO A 37 6.08 7.07 24.42
CA PRO A 37 7.00 7.23 23.30
C PRO A 37 7.18 5.92 22.54
N ALA A 38 7.43 6.02 21.24
CA ALA A 38 7.81 4.87 20.45
C ALA A 38 9.15 4.31 20.94
N GLN A 39 9.23 2.98 21.09
CA GLN A 39 10.51 2.29 21.34
C GLN A 39 11.12 1.72 20.06
N ARG A 40 10.28 1.50 19.06
CA ARG A 40 10.63 0.98 17.74
C ARG A 40 10.25 1.99 16.68
N VAL A 41 11.00 2.01 15.58
CA VAL A 41 10.72 2.90 14.44
C VAL A 41 9.35 2.61 13.82
N ASP A 42 8.86 1.37 13.91
CA ASP A 42 7.53 0.99 13.41
C ASP A 42 6.36 1.51 14.29
N ASP A 43 6.63 1.93 15.53
CA ASP A 43 5.67 2.61 16.42
C ASP A 43 5.74 4.16 16.31
N ALA A 44 6.59 4.71 15.43
CA ALA A 44 6.71 6.16 15.24
C ALA A 44 5.46 6.74 14.55
N LEU A 45 5.05 7.94 14.96
CA LEU A 45 4.03 8.70 14.23
C LEU A 45 4.68 9.36 13.01
N THR A 46 3.96 9.42 11.89
CA THR A 46 4.51 9.88 10.62
C THR A 46 3.72 11.07 10.09
N THR A 47 4.43 12.05 9.51
CA THR A 47 3.85 13.14 8.73
C THR A 47 4.54 13.22 7.37
N GLY A 48 3.78 13.47 6.31
CA GLY A 48 4.27 13.47 4.94
C GLY A 48 3.38 14.30 4.01
N ASN A 49 3.90 14.64 2.85
CA ASN A 49 3.20 15.40 1.81
C ASN A 49 3.32 14.73 0.43
N GLY A 50 3.56 13.41 0.41
CA GLY A 50 3.90 12.65 -0.78
C GLY A 50 5.42 12.61 -1.04
N CYS A 51 6.04 13.78 -1.17
CA CYS A 51 7.46 13.88 -1.52
C CYS A 51 8.39 13.71 -0.33
N GLN A 52 8.13 14.39 0.78
CA GLN A 52 8.95 14.36 2.00
C GLN A 52 8.20 13.59 3.10
N ARG A 53 8.96 12.94 3.99
CA ARG A 53 8.39 12.22 5.13
C ARG A 53 9.24 12.38 6.38
N LEU A 54 8.57 12.51 7.51
CA LEU A 54 9.18 12.62 8.82
C LEU A 54 8.54 11.61 9.78
N ARG A 55 9.39 10.79 10.39
CA ARG A 55 9.00 9.87 11.47
C ARG A 55 9.40 10.45 12.83
N VAL A 56 8.47 10.44 13.78
CA VAL A 56 8.59 11.05 15.11
C VAL A 56 8.43 9.98 16.19
N MET A 57 9.49 9.76 16.98
CA MET A 57 9.48 8.77 18.06
C MET A 57 8.73 9.27 19.31
N GLY A 58 8.87 10.56 19.63
CA GLY A 58 8.08 11.24 20.65
C GLY A 58 8.64 11.17 22.06
N HIS A 59 9.93 10.89 22.26
CA HIS A 59 10.51 10.83 23.61
C HIS A 59 10.76 12.24 24.18
N PRO A 60 10.25 12.61 25.36
CA PRO A 60 10.33 13.99 25.89
C PRO A 60 11.74 14.57 25.88
N TYR A 61 12.74 13.76 26.26
CA TYR A 61 14.11 14.23 26.50
C TYR A 61 15.16 13.75 25.49
N GLU A 62 14.81 12.78 24.64
CA GLU A 62 15.75 12.13 23.70
C GLU A 62 15.00 11.85 22.39
N GLU A 63 14.53 12.91 21.75
CA GLU A 63 13.74 12.76 20.53
C GLU A 63 14.63 12.24 19.39
N ARG A 64 14.06 11.36 18.58
CA ARG A 64 14.69 10.83 17.37
C ARG A 64 13.75 11.01 16.21
N LEU A 65 14.25 11.66 15.18
CA LEU A 65 13.52 12.00 13.97
C LEU A 65 14.24 11.38 12.77
N ALA A 66 13.50 10.78 11.86
CA ALA A 66 14.04 10.30 10.59
C ALA A 66 13.38 11.04 9.42
N PHE A 67 14.22 11.65 8.59
CA PHE A 67 13.82 12.44 7.43
C PHE A 67 14.03 11.61 6.17
N THR A 68 13.03 11.53 5.32
CA THR A 68 13.05 10.74 4.08
C THR A 68 12.43 11.54 2.94
N HIS A 69 12.78 11.21 1.71
CA HIS A 69 12.21 11.79 0.51
C HIS A 69 11.89 10.66 -0.49
N GLU A 70 10.80 10.77 -1.25
CA GLU A 70 10.25 9.70 -2.10
C GLU A 70 11.29 9.14 -3.09
N LEU A 71 12.16 9.99 -3.62
CA LEU A 71 13.21 9.58 -4.55
C LEU A 71 14.44 8.95 -3.88
N LEU A 72 14.60 8.92 -2.54
CA LEU A 72 15.82 8.45 -1.86
C LEU A 72 15.96 6.93 -1.85
N PHE A 73 16.13 6.41 -3.05
CA PHE A 73 16.53 5.05 -3.35
C PHE A 73 18.02 5.06 -3.69
N GLU A 74 18.79 4.24 -2.98
CA GLU A 74 20.21 4.04 -3.28
C GLU A 74 20.32 3.44 -4.68
N PRO A 75 20.95 4.13 -5.64
CA PRO A 75 21.06 3.63 -7.00
C PRO A 75 21.95 2.38 -7.02
N LYS A 76 21.67 1.45 -7.94
CA LYS A 76 22.48 0.23 -8.14
C LYS A 76 23.20 0.21 -9.49
N TRP A 77 22.90 1.17 -10.35
CA TRP A 77 23.39 1.25 -11.73
C TRP A 77 23.41 2.71 -12.17
N ALA A 78 24.31 3.06 -13.08
CA ALA A 78 24.24 4.34 -13.81
C ALA A 78 23.04 4.35 -14.77
N LYS A 79 22.74 3.20 -15.37
CA LYS A 79 21.55 2.94 -16.17
C LYS A 79 21.09 1.50 -15.91
N THR A 80 19.81 1.30 -15.70
CA THR A 80 19.20 -0.02 -15.53
C THR A 80 19.52 -0.91 -16.75
N PRO A 81 20.03 -2.14 -16.56
CA PRO A 81 20.34 -3.04 -17.65
C PRO A 81 19.08 -3.59 -18.33
N GLU A 82 19.16 -3.86 -19.63
CA GLU A 82 18.12 -4.61 -20.34
C GLU A 82 18.03 -6.06 -19.82
N PRO A 83 16.85 -6.70 -19.89
CA PRO A 83 16.71 -8.12 -19.61
C PRO A 83 17.58 -8.98 -20.53
N PRO A 84 18.06 -10.15 -20.05
CA PRO A 84 18.73 -11.13 -20.88
C PRO A 84 17.79 -11.62 -21.99
N ASP A 85 18.36 -11.97 -23.14
CA ASP A 85 17.60 -12.50 -24.26
C ASP A 85 17.31 -14.00 -24.07
N PHE A 86 16.04 -14.34 -23.82
CA PHE A 86 15.59 -15.72 -23.63
C PHE A 86 14.98 -16.33 -24.90
N THR A 87 14.90 -15.60 -26.01
CA THR A 87 14.23 -16.07 -27.23
C THR A 87 14.83 -17.36 -27.77
N ALA A 88 16.16 -17.49 -27.73
CA ALA A 88 16.87 -18.67 -28.22
C ALA A 88 16.67 -19.92 -27.35
N ILE A 89 16.38 -19.76 -26.05
CA ILE A 89 16.18 -20.87 -25.10
C ILE A 89 14.71 -21.18 -24.84
N MET A 90 13.78 -20.27 -25.15
CA MET A 90 12.37 -20.41 -24.83
C MET A 90 11.73 -21.71 -25.36
N PRO A 91 12.00 -22.17 -26.61
CA PRO A 91 11.49 -23.46 -27.08
C PRO A 91 11.95 -24.64 -26.22
N GLN A 92 13.19 -24.61 -25.73
CA GLN A 92 13.73 -25.64 -24.86
C GLN A 92 13.11 -25.57 -23.46
N ILE A 93 12.93 -24.37 -22.90
CA ILE A 93 12.23 -24.16 -21.63
C ILE A 93 10.82 -24.74 -21.72
N ARG A 94 10.03 -24.36 -22.72
CA ARG A 94 8.66 -24.86 -22.91
C ARG A 94 8.61 -26.38 -23.05
N ARG A 95 9.54 -26.98 -23.80
CA ARG A 95 9.67 -28.44 -23.90
C ARG A 95 9.89 -29.09 -22.53
N LEU A 96 10.85 -28.59 -21.75
CA LEU A 96 11.17 -29.12 -20.42
C LEU A 96 9.96 -29.03 -19.48
N LEU A 97 9.22 -27.91 -19.50
CA LEU A 97 8.01 -27.74 -18.71
C LEU A 97 6.95 -28.80 -19.10
N ARG A 98 6.71 -29.06 -20.39
CA ARG A 98 5.76 -30.11 -20.85
C ARG A 98 6.17 -31.51 -20.42
N GLU A 99 7.48 -31.78 -20.37
CA GLU A 99 8.03 -33.05 -19.89
C GLU A 99 7.99 -33.18 -18.36
N GLY A 100 7.48 -32.18 -17.62
CA GLY A 100 7.46 -32.15 -16.16
C GLY A 100 8.82 -31.86 -15.52
N LYS A 101 9.82 -31.44 -16.32
CA LYS A 101 11.20 -31.15 -15.88
C LYS A 101 11.36 -29.70 -15.45
N PHE A 102 10.61 -29.31 -14.43
CA PHE A 102 10.56 -27.92 -13.96
C PHE A 102 11.90 -27.39 -13.44
N GLU A 103 12.69 -28.25 -12.80
CA GLU A 103 14.04 -27.93 -12.32
C GLU A 103 14.98 -27.58 -13.48
N GLU A 104 15.06 -28.44 -14.49
CA GLU A 104 15.90 -28.22 -15.66
C GLU A 104 15.51 -26.95 -16.42
N ALA A 105 14.21 -26.61 -16.45
CA ALA A 105 13.72 -25.38 -17.05
C ALA A 105 14.21 -24.13 -16.29
N GLY A 106 14.09 -24.12 -14.97
CA GLY A 106 14.59 -23.03 -14.12
C GLY A 106 16.11 -22.86 -14.20
N ASP A 107 16.85 -23.98 -14.22
CA ASP A 107 18.31 -23.99 -14.38
C ASP A 107 18.78 -23.46 -15.72
N LEU A 108 18.02 -23.70 -16.78
CA LEU A 108 18.34 -23.16 -18.11
C LEU A 108 18.20 -21.62 -18.11
N ALA A 109 17.11 -21.09 -17.54
CA ALA A 109 16.90 -19.65 -17.44
C ALA A 109 17.98 -18.95 -16.58
N ASP A 110 18.30 -19.51 -15.40
CA ASP A 110 19.31 -18.92 -14.50
C ASP A 110 20.71 -18.95 -15.12
N ARG A 111 21.09 -20.04 -15.81
CA ARG A 111 22.38 -20.12 -16.52
C ARG A 111 22.51 -19.09 -17.63
N THR A 112 21.45 -18.87 -18.40
CA THR A 112 21.47 -17.86 -19.47
C THR A 112 21.64 -16.46 -18.90
N ARG A 113 20.92 -16.13 -17.81
CA ARG A 113 21.12 -14.87 -17.08
C ARG A 113 22.55 -14.72 -16.58
N LEU A 114 23.12 -15.74 -15.95
CA LEU A 114 24.48 -15.70 -15.39
C LEU A 114 25.57 -15.56 -16.47
N ALA A 115 25.28 -15.97 -17.70
CA ALA A 115 26.17 -15.80 -18.85
C ALA A 115 26.09 -14.39 -19.47
N ASP A 116 25.07 -13.60 -19.13
CA ASP A 116 24.92 -12.23 -19.62
C ASP A 116 25.84 -11.26 -18.86
N GLU A 117 26.64 -10.51 -19.60
CA GLU A 117 27.62 -9.55 -19.06
C GLU A 117 26.94 -8.39 -18.33
N ASN A 118 25.71 -8.02 -18.68
CA ASN A 118 24.95 -6.98 -17.98
C ASN A 118 24.67 -7.35 -16.51
N PHE A 119 24.69 -8.64 -16.19
CA PHE A 119 24.45 -9.17 -14.84
C PHE A 119 25.74 -9.61 -14.14
N ALA A 120 26.91 -9.32 -14.73
CA ALA A 120 28.22 -9.66 -14.18
C ALA A 120 28.44 -9.30 -12.70
N PRO A 121 28.07 -8.08 -12.24
CA PRO A 121 28.30 -7.66 -10.84
C PRO A 121 27.60 -8.55 -9.81
N TRP A 122 26.53 -9.26 -10.21
CA TRP A 122 25.68 -10.04 -9.31
C TRP A 122 25.78 -11.56 -9.54
N ARG A 123 26.69 -12.03 -10.43
CA ARG A 123 26.89 -13.47 -10.67
C ARG A 123 27.21 -14.26 -9.40
N GLN A 124 27.90 -13.63 -8.45
CA GLN A 124 28.35 -14.26 -7.20
C GLN A 124 27.43 -14.00 -6.00
N GLN A 125 26.40 -13.15 -6.16
CA GLN A 125 25.49 -12.76 -5.08
C GLN A 125 24.14 -13.47 -5.28
N GLN A 126 24.14 -14.80 -5.13
CA GLN A 126 22.90 -15.57 -5.04
C GLN A 126 22.44 -15.57 -3.58
N GLN A 127 21.33 -14.87 -3.30
CA GLN A 127 20.59 -15.05 -2.05
C GLN A 127 19.17 -15.52 -2.40
N ALA A 128 18.68 -16.51 -1.66
CA ALA A 128 17.28 -16.91 -1.66
C ALA A 128 16.45 -15.81 -0.96
N SER A 129 16.36 -14.63 -1.57
CA SER A 129 15.64 -13.46 -1.07
C SER A 129 14.54 -13.09 -2.05
N ILE A 130 13.37 -12.73 -1.51
CA ILE A 130 12.28 -12.08 -2.26
C ILE A 130 12.73 -10.72 -2.83
N TYR A 131 13.79 -10.11 -2.28
CA TYR A 131 14.41 -8.88 -2.78
C TYR A 131 15.67 -9.23 -3.58
N PRO A 132 15.60 -9.19 -4.92
CA PRO A 132 16.76 -9.36 -5.79
C PRO A 132 17.88 -8.41 -5.38
N VAL A 133 19.13 -8.86 -5.46
CA VAL A 133 20.28 -8.09 -4.97
C VAL A 133 20.48 -6.77 -5.72
N GLY A 134 20.12 -6.72 -7.00
CA GLY A 134 20.18 -5.49 -7.80
C GLY A 134 19.06 -4.48 -7.55
N SER A 135 18.06 -4.78 -6.71
CA SER A 135 16.90 -3.89 -6.51
C SER A 135 17.26 -2.65 -5.71
N LEU A 136 16.64 -1.52 -6.06
CA LEU A 136 16.84 -0.28 -5.34
C LEU A 136 16.31 -0.38 -3.89
N HIS A 137 17.00 0.30 -2.96
CA HIS A 137 16.61 0.32 -1.54
C HIS A 137 16.44 1.75 -1.04
N SER A 138 15.29 2.02 -0.43
CA SER A 138 14.95 3.32 0.17
C SER A 138 15.76 3.57 1.44
N HIS A 139 16.31 4.77 1.63
CA HIS A 139 17.04 5.14 2.84
C HIS A 139 16.61 6.50 3.39
N ASP A 140 16.95 6.77 4.65
CA ASP A 140 16.74 8.09 5.26
C ASP A 140 17.77 9.09 4.71
N ALA A 141 17.37 10.35 4.54
CA ALA A 141 18.25 11.44 4.17
C ALA A 141 19.25 11.77 5.30
N PHE A 142 18.72 11.88 6.52
CA PHE A 142 19.46 12.07 7.75
C PHE A 142 18.53 11.78 8.94
N ARG A 143 19.10 11.73 10.14
CA ARG A 143 18.34 11.67 11.39
C ARG A 143 18.66 12.87 12.26
N LEU A 144 17.69 13.33 13.05
CA LEU A 144 17.94 14.30 14.12
C LEU A 144 17.78 13.62 15.47
N GLU A 145 18.73 13.90 16.35
CA GLU A 145 18.63 13.59 17.78
C GLU A 145 18.50 14.92 18.53
N ILE A 146 17.42 15.07 19.31
CA ILE A 146 17.20 16.25 20.14
C ILE A 146 17.26 15.83 21.60
N SER A 147 18.34 16.24 22.27
CA SER A 147 18.57 16.02 23.69
C SER A 147 18.08 17.22 24.49
N HIS A 148 17.21 16.97 25.46
CA HIS A 148 16.71 17.96 26.42
C HIS A 148 17.07 17.53 27.85
N LEU A 149 17.06 18.47 28.78
CA LEU A 149 17.32 18.17 30.19
C LEU A 149 16.19 17.31 30.75
N ALA A 150 16.48 16.09 31.19
CA ALA A 150 15.49 15.19 31.78
C ALA A 150 15.00 15.69 33.15
N ALA A 151 13.75 15.38 33.49
CA ALA A 151 13.15 15.63 34.80
C ALA A 151 12.47 14.36 35.33
N GLU A 152 12.59 14.12 36.64
CA GLU A 152 12.06 12.92 37.30
C GLU A 152 10.53 12.95 37.46
N ASP A 153 9.89 14.12 37.37
CA ASP A 153 8.47 14.34 37.64
C ASP A 153 7.62 14.52 36.38
N THR A 154 8.04 13.87 35.28
CA THR A 154 7.35 13.95 33.98
C THR A 154 5.94 13.36 34.03
N LYS A 155 4.95 14.17 33.65
CA LYS A 155 3.53 13.82 33.68
C LYS A 155 2.75 14.38 32.50
N ASN A 156 1.47 14.03 32.42
CA ASN A 156 0.56 14.45 31.35
C ASN A 156 1.15 14.21 29.95
N TYR A 157 1.91 13.12 29.80
CA TYR A 157 2.51 12.77 28.52
C TYR A 157 1.45 12.32 27.52
N LEU A 158 1.53 12.82 26.29
CA LEU A 158 0.76 12.32 25.16
C LEU A 158 1.51 12.60 23.85
N ARG A 159 1.42 11.68 22.89
CA ARG A 159 1.72 11.97 21.49
C ARG A 159 0.53 11.60 20.60
N TRP A 160 0.29 12.38 19.56
CA TRP A 160 -0.79 12.11 18.61
C TRP A 160 -0.51 12.65 17.21
N LEU A 161 -1.18 12.02 16.24
CA LEU A 161 -1.31 12.47 14.86
C LEU A 161 -2.72 12.99 14.66
N ASP A 162 -2.85 14.21 14.18
CA ASP A 162 -4.09 14.73 13.60
C ASP A 162 -4.13 14.37 12.12
N MET A 163 -5.02 13.46 11.72
CA MET A 163 -5.09 12.96 10.35
C MET A 163 -5.67 13.98 9.37
N LEU A 164 -6.32 15.05 9.84
CA LEU A 164 -6.87 16.09 8.98
C LEU A 164 -5.85 17.18 8.63
N THR A 165 -4.79 17.31 9.42
CA THR A 165 -3.71 18.29 9.20
C THR A 165 -2.36 17.63 8.92
N GLY A 166 -2.21 16.35 9.26
CA GLY A 166 -0.93 15.65 9.24
C GLY A 166 0.03 16.13 10.33
N CYS A 167 -0.43 16.90 11.31
CA CYS A 167 0.41 17.39 12.39
C CYS A 167 0.61 16.31 13.45
N VAL A 168 1.88 16.00 13.74
CA VAL A 168 2.26 15.16 14.88
C VAL A 168 2.60 16.06 16.06
N THR A 169 1.98 15.80 17.21
CA THR A 169 2.24 16.54 18.45
C THR A 169 2.73 15.60 19.55
N VAL A 170 3.67 16.09 20.36
CA VAL A 170 4.16 15.47 21.59
C VAL A 170 4.06 16.53 22.69
N GLN A 171 3.39 16.21 23.79
CA GLN A 171 3.17 17.12 24.91
C GLN A 171 3.46 16.42 26.22
N TRP A 172 4.07 17.15 27.17
CA TRP A 172 4.29 16.70 28.53
C TRP A 172 4.45 17.90 29.46
N ASP A 173 4.32 17.65 30.76
CA ASP A 173 4.64 18.60 31.82
C ASP A 173 5.76 18.03 32.69
N ASP A 174 6.59 18.91 33.25
CA ASP A 174 7.52 18.60 34.32
C ASP A 174 7.64 19.76 35.32
N SER A 175 8.54 19.64 36.30
CA SER A 175 8.78 20.65 37.35
C SER A 175 9.09 22.06 36.85
N ARG A 176 9.50 22.21 35.57
CA ARG A 176 9.84 23.51 34.97
C ARG A 176 8.66 24.15 34.25
N GLY A 177 7.69 23.37 33.80
CA GLY A 177 6.55 23.85 33.01
C GLY A 177 5.98 22.80 32.05
N SER A 178 5.12 23.27 31.15
CA SER A 178 4.55 22.53 30.02
C SER A 178 5.42 22.68 28.78
N PHE A 179 5.59 21.56 28.07
CA PHE A 179 6.39 21.47 26.86
C PHE A 179 5.56 20.86 25.73
N LYS A 180 5.76 21.38 24.51
CA LYS A 180 5.06 20.90 23.32
C LYS A 180 5.99 20.90 22.12
N ARG A 181 6.08 19.76 21.43
CA ARG A 181 6.70 19.63 20.12
C ARG A 181 5.64 19.29 19.09
N GLU A 182 5.64 20.02 17.99
CA GLU A 182 4.75 19.81 16.86
C GLU A 182 5.60 19.64 15.60
N ALA A 183 5.22 18.73 14.71
CA ALA A 183 5.93 18.44 13.48
C ALA A 183 4.95 18.24 12.34
N ILE A 184 5.20 18.90 11.22
CA ILE A 184 4.35 18.83 10.03
C ILE A 184 5.22 18.84 8.76
N THR A 185 4.87 18.00 7.79
CA THR A 185 5.41 18.11 6.43
C THR A 185 4.43 18.93 5.60
N ALA A 186 4.86 20.12 5.19
CA ALA A 186 4.03 21.09 4.48
C ALA A 186 3.86 20.70 3.01
N TYR A 187 2.61 20.69 2.51
CA TYR A 187 2.36 20.57 1.08
C TYR A 187 2.90 21.78 0.32
N GLU A 188 2.63 22.99 0.82
CA GLU A 188 3.19 24.19 0.22
C GLU A 188 4.66 24.40 0.61
N GLY A 189 5.52 24.62 -0.38
CA GLY A 189 6.97 24.72 -0.21
C GLY A 189 7.70 23.38 -0.17
N ASN A 190 6.97 22.26 -0.01
CA ASN A 190 7.49 20.90 0.03
C ASN A 190 8.66 20.73 1.01
N LEU A 191 8.39 20.93 2.31
CA LEU A 191 9.39 20.95 3.37
C LEU A 191 8.81 20.53 4.73
N HIS A 192 9.65 20.23 5.69
CA HIS A 192 9.27 19.97 7.07
C HIS A 192 9.34 21.23 7.91
N VAL A 193 8.37 21.40 8.81
CA VAL A 193 8.37 22.42 9.87
C VAL A 193 8.15 21.72 11.21
N LEU A 194 9.10 21.89 12.13
CA LEU A 194 8.94 21.47 13.52
C LEU A 194 8.95 22.69 14.44
N ARG A 195 8.11 22.66 15.47
CA ARG A 195 8.01 23.72 16.49
C ARG A 195 8.14 23.10 17.88
N PHE A 196 9.12 23.55 18.66
CA PHE A 196 9.27 23.20 20.08
C PHE A 196 8.99 24.45 20.92
N THR A 197 8.02 24.38 21.83
CA THR A 197 7.60 25.47 22.71
C THR A 197 7.57 25.01 24.17
N CYS A 198 7.78 25.94 25.09
CA CYS A 198 7.55 25.72 26.53
C CYS A 198 7.02 26.98 27.20
N ASP A 199 6.41 26.84 28.37
CA ASP A 199 6.10 27.97 29.26
C ASP A 199 7.10 28.13 30.43
N ALA A 200 8.15 27.29 30.46
CA ALA A 200 9.18 27.32 31.48
C ALA A 200 9.88 28.70 31.53
N PRO A 201 10.05 29.32 32.72
CA PRO A 201 10.67 30.64 32.86
C PRO A 201 12.11 30.69 32.32
N GLU A 202 12.87 29.61 32.47
CA GLU A 202 14.24 29.50 31.97
C GLU A 202 14.32 29.24 30.46
N GLY A 203 13.19 28.92 29.82
CA GLY A 203 13.11 28.55 28.41
C GLY A 203 13.69 27.17 28.11
N ILE A 204 13.71 26.85 26.82
CA ILE A 204 14.23 25.62 26.24
C ILE A 204 15.76 25.67 26.24
N TRP A 205 16.36 24.64 26.84
CA TRP A 205 17.73 24.23 26.53
C TRP A 205 17.67 22.95 25.70
N CYS A 206 18.33 22.85 24.56
CA CYS A 206 18.44 21.56 23.88
C CYS A 206 19.66 21.49 22.99
N GLU A 207 20.17 20.28 22.79
CA GLU A 207 21.16 19.96 21.76
C GLU A 207 20.46 19.27 20.61
N ILE A 208 20.65 19.76 19.39
CA ILE A 208 20.08 19.23 18.15
C ILE A 208 21.26 18.75 17.31
N SER A 209 21.35 17.44 17.13
CA SER A 209 22.44 16.79 16.39
C SER A 209 21.92 16.16 15.11
N LEU A 210 22.56 16.49 13.99
CA LEU A 210 22.31 15.89 12.69
C LEU A 210 23.20 14.67 12.50
N ILE A 211 22.58 13.50 12.43
CA ILE A 211 23.24 12.22 12.24
C ILE A 211 23.19 11.87 10.75
N THR A 212 24.36 11.72 10.14
CA THR A 212 24.50 11.44 8.71
C THR A 212 24.27 9.97 8.38
N PRO A 213 23.91 9.64 7.12
CA PRO A 213 23.74 8.26 6.68
C PRO A 213 24.92 7.35 6.95
N LYS A 214 26.16 7.84 6.81
CA LYS A 214 27.34 7.02 7.12
C LYS A 214 27.45 6.64 8.58
N VAL A 215 26.90 7.44 9.50
CA VAL A 215 26.96 7.16 10.94
C VAL A 215 25.95 6.10 11.34
N PHE A 216 24.71 6.16 10.82
CA PHE A 216 23.65 5.22 11.21
C PHE A 216 23.52 3.99 10.29
N SER A 217 24.24 3.95 9.17
CA SER A 217 24.27 2.80 8.26
C SER A 217 25.50 1.93 8.55
N ASP A 218 25.28 0.64 8.74
CA ASP A 218 26.30 -0.35 9.10
C ASP A 218 26.75 -1.20 7.89
N GLY A 219 26.33 -0.84 6.68
CA GLY A 219 26.59 -1.60 5.45
C GLY A 219 25.84 -2.94 5.39
N THR A 220 24.90 -3.17 6.31
CA THR A 220 24.07 -4.38 6.27
C THR A 220 22.82 -4.14 5.46
N ARG A 221 22.60 -5.03 4.48
CA ARG A 221 21.34 -5.09 3.74
C ARG A 221 20.27 -5.72 4.61
N ALA A 222 19.43 -4.90 5.23
CA ALA A 222 18.22 -5.41 5.85
C ALA A 222 17.13 -5.54 4.77
N THR A 223 16.63 -6.75 4.55
CA THR A 223 15.61 -7.02 3.53
C THR A 223 14.26 -6.38 3.86
N MET A 224 13.92 -6.25 5.15
CA MET A 224 12.64 -5.73 5.63
C MET A 224 12.76 -4.46 6.50
N GLU A 225 13.97 -4.06 6.90
CA GLU A 225 14.19 -2.82 7.68
C GLU A 225 14.79 -1.77 6.74
N ARG A 226 14.05 -0.68 6.51
CA ARG A 226 14.43 0.40 5.58
C ARG A 226 15.03 1.59 6.32
N GLY A 227 15.74 2.44 5.60
CA GLY A 227 16.26 3.69 6.15
C GLY A 227 17.79 3.76 6.23
N LYS A 228 18.50 2.68 5.86
CA LYS A 228 19.98 2.64 5.83
C LYS A 228 20.48 2.57 4.38
N LEU A 229 21.67 3.12 4.13
CA LEU A 229 22.41 2.87 2.90
C LEU A 229 23.00 1.45 2.93
N GLU A 230 22.97 0.73 1.81
CA GLU A 230 23.60 -0.60 1.74
C GLU A 230 25.13 -0.49 1.54
N ALA A 231 25.61 0.54 0.83
CA ALA A 231 27.05 0.77 0.62
C ALA A 231 27.51 2.17 1.09
N PRO A 232 27.33 2.51 2.38
CA PRO A 232 27.69 3.84 2.91
C PRO A 232 29.18 4.15 2.72
N GLU A 233 30.07 3.17 2.79
CA GLU A 233 31.52 3.32 2.63
C GLU A 233 31.94 3.78 1.23
N LYS A 234 31.11 3.48 0.21
CA LYS A 234 31.32 3.88 -1.19
C LYS A 234 30.77 5.26 -1.51
N CYS A 235 29.94 5.81 -0.62
CA CYS A 235 29.37 7.15 -0.76
C CYS A 235 30.32 8.21 -0.17
N GLN A 236 30.16 9.46 -0.60
CA GLN A 236 30.83 10.61 0.00
C GLN A 236 29.78 11.53 0.61
N GLU A 237 30.08 12.13 1.76
CA GLU A 237 29.17 13.08 2.40
C GLU A 237 29.94 14.29 2.92
N LYS A 238 29.25 15.42 3.01
CA LYS A 238 29.77 16.65 3.58
C LYS A 238 28.67 17.32 4.40
N LEU A 239 28.89 17.44 5.71
CA LEU A 239 28.05 18.23 6.60
C LEU A 239 28.73 19.58 6.87
N THR A 240 28.01 20.67 6.64
CA THR A 240 28.47 22.03 6.95
C THR A 240 27.46 22.67 7.89
N VAL A 241 27.91 23.15 9.05
CA VAL A 241 27.07 23.87 10.01
C VAL A 241 27.59 25.31 10.12
N GLN A 242 26.75 26.28 9.78
CA GLN A 242 27.12 27.69 9.81
C GLN A 242 25.94 28.57 10.19
N GLY A 243 26.14 29.40 11.23
CA GLY A 243 25.11 30.31 11.70
C GLY A 243 23.88 29.56 12.20
N ASP A 244 22.76 29.72 11.52
CA ASP A 244 21.46 29.10 11.84
C ASP A 244 21.15 27.90 10.93
N THR A 245 22.08 27.48 10.07
CA THR A 245 21.83 26.53 8.98
C THR A 245 22.84 25.37 9.01
N ALA A 246 22.33 24.15 8.82
CA ALA A 246 23.11 22.94 8.61
C ALA A 246 22.76 22.35 7.24
N THR A 247 23.79 22.06 6.45
CA THR A 247 23.69 21.59 5.07
C THR A 247 24.43 20.28 4.93
N LEU A 248 23.70 19.21 4.59
CA LEU A 248 24.23 17.89 4.28
C LEU A 248 24.17 17.65 2.78
N GLU A 249 25.30 17.30 2.18
CA GLU A 249 25.41 16.91 0.77
C GLU A 249 25.96 15.50 0.69
N VAL A 250 25.33 14.62 -0.08
CA VAL A 250 25.72 13.22 -0.21
C VAL A 250 25.83 12.85 -1.69
N ALA A 251 27.02 12.42 -2.10
CA ALA A 251 27.26 11.77 -3.39
C ALA A 251 27.13 10.26 -3.22
N TYR A 252 26.31 9.61 -4.05
CA TYR A 252 26.28 8.15 -4.12
C TYR A 252 27.56 7.61 -4.76
N TYR A 253 27.66 6.27 -4.83
CA TYR A 253 28.82 5.62 -5.44
C TYR A 253 28.99 6.06 -6.92
N PRO A 254 30.15 6.60 -7.33
CA PRO A 254 30.32 7.17 -8.68
C PRO A 254 30.10 6.19 -9.85
N GLU A 255 30.24 4.88 -9.63
CA GLU A 255 29.91 3.87 -10.67
C GLU A 255 28.41 3.81 -10.99
N TYR A 256 27.56 4.31 -10.10
CA TYR A 256 26.11 4.42 -10.31
C TYR A 256 25.70 5.76 -10.94
N GLY A 257 26.66 6.51 -11.48
CA GLY A 257 26.45 7.82 -12.10
C GLY A 257 26.70 8.99 -11.15
N GLN A 258 26.58 10.21 -11.68
CA GLN A 258 26.71 11.46 -10.91
C GLN A 258 25.40 11.77 -10.18
N LYS A 259 25.02 10.89 -9.25
CA LYS A 259 23.80 10.98 -8.45
C LYS A 259 24.14 11.40 -7.02
N GLY A 260 23.23 12.12 -6.38
CA GLY A 260 23.38 12.53 -4.98
C GLY A 260 22.15 13.26 -4.46
N TYR A 261 22.24 13.82 -3.26
CA TYR A 261 21.18 14.65 -2.69
C TYR A 261 21.73 15.71 -1.76
N CYS A 262 20.93 16.75 -1.54
CA CYS A 262 21.17 17.78 -0.55
C CYS A 262 20.03 17.77 0.47
N SER A 263 20.36 17.98 1.74
CA SER A 263 19.40 18.24 2.81
C SER A 263 19.83 19.48 3.58
N VAL A 264 18.90 20.40 3.76
CA VAL A 264 19.11 21.63 4.53
C VAL A 264 18.21 21.62 5.75
N LEU A 265 18.75 22.03 6.89
CA LEU A 265 18.04 22.28 8.14
C LEU A 265 18.38 23.69 8.60
N ARG A 266 17.35 24.49 8.90
CA ARG A 266 17.49 25.79 9.54
C ARG A 266 16.85 25.80 10.90
N VAL A 267 17.50 26.47 11.85
CA VAL A 267 17.02 26.66 13.22
C VAL A 267 16.68 28.13 13.46
N CYS A 268 15.43 28.40 13.78
CA CYS A 268 14.95 29.72 14.20
C CYS A 268 14.55 29.67 15.68
N ASN A 269 14.80 30.72 16.45
CA ASN A 269 14.41 30.79 17.86
C ASN A 269 13.74 32.12 18.22
N GLN A 270 12.85 32.10 19.21
CA GLN A 270 12.32 33.29 19.86
C GLN A 270 12.92 33.40 21.26
N LYS A 271 13.67 34.48 21.51
CA LYS A 271 14.53 34.67 22.71
C LYS A 271 15.62 33.60 22.82
N GLY A 272 16.56 33.81 23.74
CA GLY A 272 17.71 32.91 23.92
C GLY A 272 18.75 33.02 22.80
N CYS A 273 19.67 32.07 22.72
CA CYS A 273 20.71 32.00 21.70
C CYS A 273 20.81 30.61 21.04
N VAL A 274 21.36 30.60 19.83
CA VAL A 274 21.73 29.42 19.04
C VAL A 274 23.25 29.41 18.92
N GLU A 275 23.89 28.33 19.35
CA GLU A 275 25.32 28.09 19.19
C GLU A 275 25.53 26.90 18.25
N THR A 276 26.47 27.01 17.33
CA THR A 276 26.81 25.92 16.40
C THR A 276 27.73 24.90 17.05
N THR A 277 27.53 23.62 16.74
CA THR A 277 28.47 22.52 17.03
C THR A 277 28.98 21.94 15.71
N ASP A 278 29.88 20.95 15.79
CA ASP A 278 30.38 20.23 14.60
C ASP A 278 29.27 19.46 13.87
N HIS A 279 28.17 19.14 14.56
CA HIS A 279 27.10 18.28 14.06
C HIS A 279 25.70 18.90 14.14
N GLY A 280 25.56 20.16 14.59
CA GLY A 280 24.26 20.82 14.69
C GLY A 280 24.28 22.03 15.62
N PHE A 281 23.37 22.08 16.59
CA PHE A 281 23.10 23.30 17.34
C PHE A 281 22.84 23.05 18.82
N VAL A 282 23.25 24.00 19.67
CA VAL A 282 22.83 24.10 21.07
C VAL A 282 21.95 25.33 21.22
N ILE A 283 20.75 25.13 21.78
CA ILE A 283 19.78 26.18 22.08
C ILE A 283 19.81 26.45 23.58
N LYS A 284 19.81 27.72 23.98
CA LYS A 284 19.77 28.12 25.41
C LYS A 284 18.77 29.25 25.62
N GLY A 285 17.77 29.00 26.46
CA GLY A 285 16.81 30.01 26.93
C GLY A 285 15.80 30.49 25.90
N ALA A 286 15.48 29.66 24.88
CA ALA A 286 14.48 30.00 23.88
C ALA A 286 13.06 29.71 24.40
N GLN A 287 12.08 30.57 24.12
CA GLN A 287 10.67 30.26 24.41
C GLN A 287 10.04 29.38 23.33
N SER A 288 10.54 29.51 22.10
CA SER A 288 10.20 28.62 21.00
C SER A 288 11.39 28.40 20.09
N VAL A 289 11.54 27.18 19.58
CA VAL A 289 12.46 26.82 18.50
C VAL A 289 11.64 26.32 17.32
N THR A 290 11.96 26.78 16.11
CA THR A 290 11.36 26.29 14.87
C THR A 290 12.47 25.72 14.00
N LEU A 291 12.29 24.48 13.56
CA LEU A 291 13.17 23.82 12.60
C LEU A 291 12.47 23.78 11.25
N ILE A 292 13.17 24.16 10.19
CA ILE A 292 12.66 24.08 8.82
C ILE A 292 13.65 23.25 8.04
N SER A 293 13.19 22.17 7.39
CA SER A 293 14.08 21.28 6.64
C SER A 293 13.53 20.88 5.30
N LYS A 294 14.41 20.75 4.32
CA LYS A 294 14.08 20.28 2.98
C LYS A 294 15.18 19.38 2.44
N THR A 295 14.78 18.29 1.79
CA THR A 295 15.67 17.40 1.04
C THR A 295 15.33 17.42 -0.45
N GLN A 296 16.34 17.30 -1.30
CA GLN A 296 16.19 17.14 -2.75
C GLN A 296 17.24 16.16 -3.28
N LYS A 297 16.80 15.18 -4.06
CA LYS A 297 17.68 14.26 -4.80
C LYS A 297 17.97 14.79 -6.20
N PHE A 298 19.17 14.49 -6.69
CA PHE A 298 19.64 14.75 -8.04
C PHE A 298 19.96 13.41 -8.71
N GLU A 299 19.20 13.08 -9.76
CA GLU A 299 19.39 11.85 -10.55
C GLU A 299 20.55 11.92 -11.54
N GLU A 300 21.10 13.11 -11.75
CA GLU A 300 22.24 13.37 -12.63
C GLU A 300 22.95 14.67 -12.24
N ASN A 301 24.17 14.84 -12.75
CA ASN A 301 24.98 16.06 -12.62
C ASN A 301 25.24 16.54 -11.18
N PHE A 302 25.13 15.66 -10.20
CA PHE A 302 25.41 15.99 -8.81
C PHE A 302 26.87 16.37 -8.60
N HIS A 303 27.09 17.45 -7.84
CA HIS A 303 28.37 17.84 -7.29
C HIS A 303 28.18 18.61 -5.98
N PHE A 304 29.18 18.63 -5.11
CA PHE A 304 29.14 19.43 -3.88
C PHE A 304 29.06 20.92 -4.19
N GLY A 305 28.16 21.63 -3.51
CA GLY A 305 27.82 23.05 -3.73
C GLY A 305 26.40 23.30 -4.24
N LEU A 306 25.59 22.26 -4.49
CA LEU A 306 24.25 22.38 -5.07
C LEU A 306 23.15 22.77 -4.07
N ALA A 307 23.46 22.82 -2.77
CA ALA A 307 22.47 23.10 -1.74
C ALA A 307 21.97 24.55 -1.68
N SER A 308 22.58 25.48 -2.42
CA SER A 308 22.29 26.93 -2.31
C SER A 308 20.82 27.28 -2.52
N GLU A 309 20.15 26.65 -3.49
CA GLU A 309 18.72 26.89 -3.74
C GLU A 309 17.84 26.40 -2.59
N LEU A 310 18.14 25.23 -2.02
CA LEU A 310 17.41 24.69 -0.86
C LEU A 310 17.63 25.59 0.36
N GLU A 311 18.85 26.09 0.56
CA GLU A 311 19.13 27.05 1.63
C GLU A 311 18.30 28.31 1.48
N ASP A 312 18.20 28.86 0.27
CA ASP A 312 17.38 30.03 0.01
C ASP A 312 15.89 29.74 0.27
N GLN A 313 15.37 28.60 -0.16
CA GLN A 313 13.97 28.21 0.08
C GLN A 313 13.66 28.10 1.58
N VAL A 314 14.53 27.45 2.36
CA VAL A 314 14.38 27.28 3.80
C VAL A 314 14.58 28.62 4.55
N LYS A 315 15.50 29.48 4.09
CA LYS A 315 15.77 30.80 4.70
C LYS A 315 14.64 31.81 4.43
N HIS A 316 13.99 31.72 3.29
CA HIS A 316 12.92 32.63 2.88
C HIS A 316 11.51 32.06 3.12
N PHE A 317 11.39 30.91 3.77
CA PHE A 317 10.10 30.37 4.19
C PHE A 317 9.46 31.28 5.25
N GLY A 318 8.52 32.12 4.82
CA GLY A 318 7.93 33.19 5.63
C GLY A 318 6.63 32.85 6.36
N LYS A 319 6.17 31.59 6.31
CA LYS A 319 4.90 31.17 6.90
C LYS A 319 5.04 30.84 8.37
N SER A 320 4.05 31.23 9.17
CA SER A 320 3.94 30.76 10.55
C SER A 320 3.50 29.30 10.59
N PHE A 321 3.83 28.60 11.68
CA PHE A 321 3.41 27.22 11.90
C PHE A 321 1.89 27.02 11.77
N HIS A 322 1.09 27.99 12.24
CA HIS A 322 -0.37 27.95 12.13
C HIS A 322 -0.84 27.99 10.67
N GLN A 323 -0.26 28.87 9.85
CA GLN A 323 -0.59 28.93 8.43
C GLN A 323 -0.27 27.62 7.71
N VAL A 324 0.85 26.97 8.06
CA VAL A 324 1.20 25.65 7.50
C VAL A 324 0.16 24.60 7.89
N VAL A 325 -0.31 24.59 9.14
CA VAL A 325 -1.37 23.68 9.59
C VAL A 325 -2.69 23.94 8.84
N GLU A 326 -3.08 25.20 8.65
CA GLU A 326 -4.29 25.56 7.90
C GLU A 326 -4.23 25.16 6.43
N GLU A 327 -3.08 25.33 5.78
CA GLU A 327 -2.87 24.95 4.38
C GLU A 327 -2.86 23.43 4.20
N ASN A 328 -2.19 22.71 5.10
CA ASN A 328 -2.26 21.26 5.12
C ASN A 328 -3.69 20.78 5.37
N ARG A 329 -4.44 21.43 6.27
CA ARG A 329 -5.86 21.11 6.49
C ARG A 329 -6.69 21.28 5.22
N ALA A 330 -6.44 22.34 4.46
CA ALA A 330 -7.16 22.57 3.20
C ALA A 330 -6.85 21.50 2.14
N TYR A 331 -5.62 20.99 2.09
CA TYR A 331 -5.22 19.97 1.11
C TYR A 331 -5.55 18.54 1.55
N LEU A 332 -5.03 18.12 2.71
CA LEU A 332 -5.15 16.76 3.24
C LEU A 332 -6.53 16.53 3.84
N GLY A 333 -7.03 17.51 4.59
CA GLY A 333 -8.30 17.42 5.27
C GLY A 333 -9.49 17.26 4.32
N GLU A 334 -9.50 18.02 3.22
CA GLU A 334 -10.53 17.89 2.18
C GLU A 334 -10.55 16.47 1.60
N ARG A 335 -9.37 15.93 1.24
CA ARG A 335 -9.24 14.54 0.77
C ARG A 335 -9.71 13.53 1.79
N MET A 336 -9.27 13.67 3.05
CA MET A 336 -9.71 12.82 4.16
C MET A 336 -11.22 12.89 4.42
N GLU A 337 -11.90 13.96 4.02
CA GLU A 337 -13.35 14.10 4.17
C GLU A 337 -14.16 13.52 3.01
N ARG A 338 -13.51 13.17 1.89
CA ARG A 338 -14.20 12.59 0.72
C ARG A 338 -14.89 11.25 1.03
N SER A 339 -14.40 10.49 2.01
CA SER A 339 -14.95 9.20 2.43
C SER A 339 -14.72 8.98 3.93
N GLN A 340 -15.73 8.55 4.66
CA GLN A 340 -15.67 8.49 6.13
C GLN A 340 -16.42 7.27 6.66
N ILE A 341 -15.85 6.60 7.67
CA ILE A 341 -16.54 5.53 8.39
C ILE A 341 -16.52 5.80 9.90
N CYS A 342 -17.57 5.40 10.60
CA CYS A 342 -17.60 5.33 12.05
C CYS A 342 -18.42 4.10 12.46
N LEU A 343 -17.76 3.12 13.08
CA LEU A 343 -18.35 1.85 13.52
C LEU A 343 -18.59 1.82 15.03
N GLY A 344 -17.88 2.66 15.79
CA GLY A 344 -17.90 2.70 17.25
C GLY A 344 -18.81 3.77 17.85
N ASN A 345 -18.64 4.01 19.15
CA ASN A 345 -19.23 5.16 19.82
C ASN A 345 -18.40 6.41 19.48
N GLN A 346 -19.06 7.53 19.14
CA GLN A 346 -18.38 8.79 18.85
C GLN A 346 -17.55 9.33 20.02
N ASP A 347 -17.83 8.91 21.26
CA ASP A 347 -17.07 9.30 22.45
C ASP A 347 -15.72 8.57 22.63
N ASP A 348 -15.49 7.51 21.84
CA ASP A 348 -14.29 6.67 21.92
C ASP A 348 -13.12 7.23 21.08
N TYR A 349 -13.32 8.33 20.34
CA TYR A 349 -12.30 8.96 19.50
C TYR A 349 -10.98 9.30 20.23
N ALA A 350 -11.06 9.53 21.55
CA ALA A 350 -9.93 9.91 22.41
C ALA A 350 -9.20 8.70 23.02
N LEU A 351 -9.69 7.48 22.80
CA LEU A 351 -8.98 6.27 23.22
C LEU A 351 -7.66 6.13 22.47
N SER A 352 -6.62 5.72 23.21
CA SER A 352 -5.30 5.52 22.66
C SER A 352 -5.20 4.19 21.93
N ALA A 353 -4.20 4.04 21.06
CA ALA A 353 -3.92 2.77 20.41
C ALA A 353 -3.72 1.63 21.42
N GLU A 354 -3.10 1.89 22.58
CA GLU A 354 -2.92 0.87 23.62
C GLU A 354 -4.25 0.43 24.25
N GLU A 355 -5.17 1.37 24.47
CA GLU A 355 -6.51 1.07 25.02
C GLU A 355 -7.35 0.27 24.02
N LEU A 356 -7.29 0.63 22.74
CA LEU A 356 -7.98 -0.07 21.66
C LEU A 356 -7.42 -1.48 21.41
N LEU A 357 -6.10 -1.64 21.39
CA LEU A 357 -5.45 -2.95 21.32
C LEU A 357 -5.82 -3.81 22.54
N LYS A 358 -5.85 -3.22 23.74
CA LYS A 358 -6.29 -3.94 24.95
C LYS A 358 -7.73 -4.42 24.83
N ARG A 359 -8.67 -3.57 24.40
CA ARG A 359 -10.07 -3.97 24.13
C ARG A 359 -10.14 -5.09 23.10
N THR A 360 -9.29 -5.04 22.08
CA THR A 360 -9.22 -6.07 21.04
C THR A 360 -8.84 -7.44 21.61
N HIS A 361 -7.94 -7.46 22.60
CA HIS A 361 -7.47 -8.70 23.24
C HIS A 361 -8.38 -9.18 24.38
N GLU A 362 -9.10 -8.29 25.07
CA GLU A 362 -9.82 -8.61 26.31
C GLU A 362 -11.36 -8.61 26.16
N GLU A 363 -11.92 -7.81 25.25
CA GLU A 363 -13.36 -7.52 25.18
C GLU A 363 -13.98 -7.95 23.85
N HIS A 364 -13.40 -7.52 22.73
CA HIS A 364 -13.99 -7.67 21.39
C HIS A 364 -12.93 -8.07 20.37
N LEU A 365 -13.08 -9.19 19.66
CA LEU A 365 -12.10 -9.59 18.63
C LEU A 365 -11.93 -8.53 17.53
N LEU A 366 -13.01 -7.82 17.21
CA LEU A 366 -13.06 -6.71 16.26
C LEU A 366 -13.53 -5.45 16.99
N ASP A 367 -12.61 -4.61 17.46
CA ASP A 367 -12.95 -3.35 18.13
C ASP A 367 -13.44 -2.30 17.11
N PRO A 368 -14.67 -1.76 17.23
CA PRO A 368 -15.24 -0.87 16.22
C PRO A 368 -14.49 0.46 16.05
N GLU A 369 -13.97 1.05 17.13
CA GLU A 369 -13.22 2.32 17.04
C GLU A 369 -11.84 2.07 16.42
N MET A 370 -11.17 0.97 16.78
CA MET A 370 -9.91 0.59 16.15
C MET A 370 -10.06 0.40 14.63
N LEU A 371 -11.10 -0.29 14.18
CA LEU A 371 -11.40 -0.45 12.76
C LEU A 371 -11.68 0.88 12.08
N SER A 372 -12.42 1.78 12.73
CA SER A 372 -12.70 3.13 12.21
C SER A 372 -11.42 3.96 12.04
N LYS A 373 -10.51 3.91 13.02
CA LYS A 373 -9.20 4.58 12.92
C LYS A 373 -8.30 3.95 11.86
N LEU A 374 -8.35 2.63 11.68
CA LEU A 374 -7.57 1.94 10.66
C LEU A 374 -8.06 2.23 9.23
N TYR A 375 -9.36 2.46 9.04
CA TYR A 375 -9.91 3.01 7.80
C TYR A 375 -9.28 4.37 7.47
N ASP A 376 -9.28 5.29 8.44
CA ASP A 376 -8.71 6.61 8.24
C ASP A 376 -7.21 6.57 8.02
N MET A 377 -6.49 5.74 8.78
CA MET A 377 -5.05 5.58 8.62
C MET A 377 -4.66 5.03 7.25
N GLY A 378 -5.49 4.17 6.64
CA GLY A 378 -5.26 3.69 5.27
C GLY A 378 -5.36 4.80 4.23
N ARG A 379 -6.36 5.67 4.37
CA ARG A 379 -6.54 6.82 3.47
C ARG A 379 -5.48 7.89 3.72
N PHE A 380 -5.17 8.17 4.99
CA PHE A 380 -4.09 9.07 5.38
C PHE A 380 -2.76 8.62 4.77
N TYR A 381 -2.41 7.34 4.92
CA TYR A 381 -1.23 6.73 4.31
C TYR A 381 -1.19 6.98 2.80
N GLN A 382 -2.26 6.63 2.07
CA GLN A 382 -2.28 6.78 0.62
C GLN A 382 -2.08 8.25 0.20
N ILE A 383 -2.70 9.21 0.87
CA ILE A 383 -2.55 10.64 0.55
C ILE A 383 -1.14 11.15 0.90
N THR A 384 -0.60 10.79 2.07
CA THR A 384 0.70 11.33 2.54
C THR A 384 1.92 10.62 1.96
N ASP A 385 1.73 9.43 1.38
CA ASP A 385 2.78 8.66 0.71
C ASP A 385 2.69 8.75 -0.83
N THR A 386 1.74 9.51 -1.40
CA THR A 386 1.67 9.77 -2.86
C THR A 386 2.21 11.16 -3.19
N GLY A 387 3.40 11.21 -3.80
CA GLY A 387 4.01 12.43 -4.34
C GLY A 387 3.95 12.43 -5.86
N GLU A 388 5.11 12.57 -6.49
CA GLU A 388 5.26 12.29 -7.94
C GLU A 388 5.24 10.77 -8.21
N LEU A 389 5.47 9.97 -7.17
CA LEU A 389 5.41 8.53 -7.19
C LEU A 389 4.22 8.03 -6.34
N PRO A 390 3.57 6.92 -6.74
CA PRO A 390 2.54 6.31 -5.91
C PRO A 390 3.16 5.75 -4.63
N PRO A 391 2.38 5.44 -3.59
CA PRO A 391 2.91 4.89 -2.35
C PRO A 391 3.70 3.61 -2.65
N PHE A 392 5.00 3.64 -2.37
CA PHE A 392 5.87 2.50 -2.63
C PHE A 392 6.88 2.32 -1.50
N TRP A 393 6.78 1.19 -0.80
CA TRP A 393 7.75 0.78 0.21
C TRP A 393 8.75 -0.21 -0.40
N GLY A 394 9.35 0.24 -1.51
CA GLY A 394 10.48 -0.33 -2.25
C GLY A 394 10.30 -1.70 -2.92
N GLN A 395 9.06 -2.11 -3.16
CA GLN A 395 8.67 -3.10 -4.17
C GLN A 395 7.31 -2.68 -4.75
N HIS A 396 7.18 -2.62 -6.08
CA HIS A 396 5.89 -2.51 -6.80
C HIS A 396 5.24 -3.89 -7.01
N ASN A 397 5.53 -4.83 -6.09
CA ASN A 397 5.27 -6.27 -6.21
C ASN A 397 3.77 -6.63 -6.25
N ILE A 398 3.53 -7.93 -6.35
CA ILE A 398 2.27 -8.70 -6.26
C ILE A 398 1.26 -8.25 -5.19
N ASN A 399 1.60 -7.32 -4.30
CA ASN A 399 0.72 -6.81 -3.24
C ASN A 399 0.53 -5.28 -3.31
N THR A 400 1.15 -4.54 -4.24
CA THR A 400 0.99 -3.07 -4.34
C THR A 400 -0.47 -2.67 -4.52
N ASN A 401 -1.27 -3.53 -5.15
CA ASN A 401 -2.71 -3.35 -5.24
C ASN A 401 -3.36 -3.24 -3.85
N LEU A 402 -2.90 -3.99 -2.83
CA LEU A 402 -3.39 -3.85 -1.46
C LEU A 402 -3.12 -2.46 -0.86
N GLN A 403 -2.06 -1.78 -1.31
CA GLN A 403 -1.70 -0.44 -0.80
C GLN A 403 -2.59 0.66 -1.38
N VAL A 404 -3.25 0.42 -2.53
CA VAL A 404 -4.00 1.43 -3.28
C VAL A 404 -5.45 1.04 -3.62
N CYS A 405 -5.89 -0.20 -3.35
CA CYS A 405 -7.15 -0.78 -3.85
C CYS A 405 -8.43 -0.06 -3.43
N ALA A 406 -8.36 0.82 -2.42
CA ALA A 406 -9.48 1.64 -2.01
C ALA A 406 -9.48 3.05 -2.63
N GLY A 407 -8.44 3.44 -3.36
CA GLY A 407 -8.27 4.82 -3.83
C GLY A 407 -9.41 5.27 -4.72
N ASN A 408 -9.82 4.41 -5.68
CA ASN A 408 -10.97 4.66 -6.53
C ASN A 408 -12.28 4.80 -5.74
N ASN A 409 -12.58 3.85 -4.84
CA ASN A 409 -13.84 3.87 -4.08
C ASN A 409 -13.90 5.01 -3.05
N THR A 410 -12.76 5.51 -2.57
CA THR A 410 -12.70 6.55 -1.52
C THR A 410 -12.43 7.96 -2.04
N GLY A 411 -12.46 8.14 -3.38
CA GLY A 411 -12.35 9.43 -4.04
C GLY A 411 -10.94 10.02 -4.08
N LEU A 412 -9.90 9.18 -3.96
CA LEU A 412 -8.48 9.57 -4.07
C LEU A 412 -8.00 9.52 -5.52
N PHE A 413 -8.75 10.17 -6.41
CA PHE A 413 -8.53 10.11 -7.86
C PHE A 413 -7.19 10.73 -8.28
N ASP A 414 -6.75 11.79 -7.59
CA ASP A 414 -5.46 12.44 -7.89
C ASP A 414 -4.31 11.49 -7.57
N GLU A 415 -4.41 10.78 -6.44
CA GLU A 415 -3.41 9.80 -6.00
C GLU A 415 -3.41 8.56 -6.92
N MET A 416 -4.59 8.10 -7.35
CA MET A 416 -4.70 7.00 -8.31
C MET A 416 -4.15 7.37 -9.69
N ASP A 417 -4.29 8.62 -10.12
CA ASP A 417 -3.73 9.08 -11.40
C ASP A 417 -2.19 9.06 -11.39
N VAL A 418 -1.55 9.38 -10.26
CA VAL A 418 -0.10 9.17 -10.06
C VAL A 418 0.25 7.69 -10.24
N TYR A 419 -0.50 6.80 -9.61
CA TYR A 419 -0.32 5.35 -9.77
C TYR A 419 -0.47 4.89 -11.22
N PHE A 420 -1.46 5.38 -11.96
CA PHE A 420 -1.65 5.02 -13.37
C PHE A 420 -0.48 5.50 -14.25
N ARG A 421 -0.09 6.78 -14.13
CA ARG A 421 1.03 7.35 -14.90
C ARG A 421 2.36 6.67 -14.60
N TYR A 422 2.54 6.20 -13.36
CA TYR A 422 3.73 5.49 -12.96
C TYR A 422 3.99 4.25 -13.84
N TYR A 423 2.95 3.46 -14.15
CA TYR A 423 3.09 2.29 -15.02
C TYR A 423 3.06 2.66 -16.50
N GLU A 424 2.23 3.64 -16.91
CA GLU A 424 2.16 4.11 -18.30
C GLU A 424 3.49 4.67 -18.81
N SER A 425 4.23 5.39 -17.96
CA SER A 425 5.55 5.93 -18.30
C SER A 425 6.61 4.86 -18.61
N LYS A 426 6.33 3.58 -18.33
CA LYS A 426 7.25 2.44 -18.48
C LYS A 426 6.90 1.52 -19.65
N PHE A 427 5.96 1.88 -20.52
CA PHE A 427 5.53 1.00 -21.61
C PHE A 427 6.65 0.61 -22.57
N ASP A 428 7.60 1.50 -22.86
CA ASP A 428 8.73 1.16 -23.74
C ASP A 428 9.65 0.09 -23.13
N ASP A 429 9.84 0.13 -21.81
CA ASP A 429 10.56 -0.92 -21.07
C ASP A 429 9.76 -2.23 -21.10
N PHE A 430 8.44 -2.17 -20.94
CA PHE A 430 7.56 -3.35 -20.97
C PHE A 430 7.53 -4.02 -22.34
N ARG A 431 7.56 -3.25 -23.44
CA ARG A 431 7.74 -3.77 -24.80
C ARG A 431 9.10 -4.43 -24.98
N THR A 432 10.14 -3.84 -24.40
CA THR A 432 11.49 -4.41 -24.40
C THR A 432 11.53 -5.75 -23.67
N ASN A 433 10.87 -5.84 -22.51
CA ASN A 433 10.72 -7.08 -21.75
C ASN A 433 10.02 -8.18 -22.57
N ALA A 434 8.85 -7.89 -23.15
CA ALA A 434 8.09 -8.84 -23.96
C ALA A 434 8.94 -9.41 -25.12
N ARG A 435 9.63 -8.52 -25.84
CA ARG A 435 10.51 -8.87 -26.96
C ARG A 435 11.69 -9.74 -26.53
N LYS A 436 12.43 -9.34 -25.48
CA LYS A 436 13.66 -10.01 -25.04
C LYS A 436 13.39 -11.35 -24.36
N LEU A 437 12.31 -11.44 -23.58
CA LEU A 437 12.04 -12.63 -22.79
C LEU A 437 11.24 -13.68 -23.57
N TYR A 438 10.27 -13.25 -24.37
CA TYR A 438 9.32 -14.15 -25.04
C TYR A 438 9.35 -14.06 -26.57
N GLY A 439 10.05 -13.08 -27.15
CA GLY A 439 9.94 -12.79 -28.58
C GLY A 439 8.54 -12.28 -28.96
N ALA A 440 7.79 -11.78 -27.97
CA ALA A 440 6.40 -11.37 -28.11
C ALA A 440 6.28 -9.87 -28.36
N ARG A 441 5.20 -9.47 -29.04
CA ARG A 441 4.72 -8.09 -29.09
C ARG A 441 4.01 -7.73 -27.77
N GLY A 442 3.57 -6.48 -27.64
CA GLY A 442 2.76 -6.03 -26.51
C GLY A 442 3.56 -5.68 -25.26
N LEU A 443 2.87 -5.63 -24.11
CA LEU A 443 3.43 -5.16 -22.84
C LEU A 443 3.61 -6.30 -21.84
N LEU A 444 4.82 -6.44 -21.30
CA LEU A 444 5.14 -7.31 -20.17
C LEU A 444 5.78 -6.49 -19.03
N ALA A 445 5.00 -6.21 -17.99
CA ALA A 445 5.45 -5.37 -16.88
C ALA A 445 6.36 -6.11 -15.89
N SER A 446 7.40 -5.44 -15.42
CA SER A 446 8.22 -5.92 -14.30
C SER A 446 7.43 -5.91 -13.00
N VAL A 447 7.50 -7.00 -12.24
CA VAL A 447 6.95 -7.12 -10.87
C VAL A 447 7.65 -6.18 -9.89
N HIS A 448 8.87 -5.74 -10.22
CA HIS A 448 9.62 -4.76 -9.46
C HIS A 448 10.01 -3.65 -10.43
N CYS A 449 9.04 -2.80 -10.76
CA CYS A 449 9.37 -1.54 -11.42
C CYS A 449 10.08 -0.64 -10.41
N ASP A 450 11.17 -0.01 -10.82
CA ASP A 450 11.74 1.12 -10.07
C ASP A 450 11.12 2.42 -10.57
N TYR A 451 11.27 3.49 -9.80
CA TYR A 451 10.73 4.78 -10.20
C TYR A 451 11.22 5.25 -11.57
N ASP A 452 12.45 4.91 -11.95
CA ASP A 452 13.10 5.29 -13.21
C ASP A 452 13.18 4.17 -14.25
N SER A 453 12.66 2.96 -13.99
CA SER A 453 12.65 1.88 -15.00
C SER A 453 11.58 0.80 -14.77
N GLY A 454 11.03 0.31 -15.88
CA GLY A 454 10.17 -0.88 -15.94
C GLY A 454 10.88 -2.15 -16.46
N LEU A 455 12.19 -2.13 -16.66
CA LEU A 455 12.94 -3.26 -17.22
C LEU A 455 13.00 -4.44 -16.25
N TYR A 456 12.89 -5.66 -16.78
CA TYR A 456 13.17 -6.87 -16.00
C TYR A 456 14.67 -7.05 -15.84
N TYR A 457 15.17 -6.79 -14.63
CA TYR A 457 16.54 -7.16 -14.25
C TYR A 457 16.57 -7.98 -12.93
N HIS A 458 15.37 -8.26 -12.40
CA HIS A 458 15.14 -9.01 -11.18
C HIS A 458 14.89 -10.48 -11.48
N PHE A 459 15.96 -11.22 -11.73
CA PHE A 459 15.86 -12.65 -11.99
C PHE A 459 16.35 -13.45 -10.81
N SER A 460 15.57 -14.46 -10.46
CA SER A 460 15.95 -15.44 -9.48
C SER A 460 15.49 -16.81 -9.94
N LYS A 461 16.35 -17.81 -9.70
CA LYS A 461 16.01 -19.22 -9.86
C LYS A 461 14.86 -19.61 -8.92
N THR A 462 14.86 -19.03 -7.73
CA THR A 462 13.89 -19.28 -6.68
C THR A 462 12.68 -18.38 -6.87
N TYR A 463 12.81 -17.11 -7.22
CA TYR A 463 11.71 -16.18 -7.52
C TYR A 463 11.66 -15.82 -9.02
N PRO A 464 11.09 -16.68 -9.89
CA PRO A 464 11.11 -16.49 -11.34
C PRO A 464 10.04 -15.47 -11.78
N HIS A 465 10.13 -14.23 -11.32
CA HIS A 465 9.13 -13.17 -11.56
C HIS A 465 8.88 -12.86 -13.04
N TYR A 466 9.82 -13.18 -13.93
CA TYR A 466 9.60 -13.09 -15.38
C TYR A 466 8.49 -14.02 -15.88
N ALA A 467 8.22 -15.11 -15.15
CA ALA A 467 7.21 -16.10 -15.48
C ALA A 467 5.82 -15.77 -14.90
N TRP A 468 5.66 -14.72 -14.09
CA TRP A 468 4.33 -14.23 -13.71
C TRP A 468 3.91 -13.14 -14.70
N THR A 469 2.95 -13.48 -15.56
CA THR A 469 2.55 -12.65 -16.69
C THR A 469 1.38 -11.72 -16.39
N GLY A 470 0.64 -11.99 -15.30
CA GLY A 470 -0.55 -11.24 -14.91
C GLY A 470 -0.32 -9.84 -14.35
N CYS A 471 0.93 -9.42 -14.09
CA CYS A 471 1.24 -8.17 -13.38
C CYS A 471 0.46 -6.96 -13.94
N LEU A 472 0.65 -6.64 -15.23
CA LEU A 472 0.05 -5.44 -15.82
C LEU A 472 -1.48 -5.53 -15.96
N GLY A 473 -2.02 -6.74 -16.20
CA GLY A 473 -3.46 -6.93 -16.25
C GLY A 473 -4.11 -6.63 -14.89
N TRP A 474 -3.48 -7.02 -13.79
CA TRP A 474 -3.92 -6.65 -12.45
C TRP A 474 -3.82 -5.14 -12.20
N ILE A 475 -2.75 -4.47 -12.62
CA ILE A 475 -2.69 -2.98 -12.54
C ILE A 475 -3.88 -2.35 -13.31
N TYR A 476 -4.24 -2.92 -14.45
CA TYR A 476 -5.36 -2.44 -15.27
C TYR A 476 -6.74 -2.71 -14.67
N ASN A 477 -6.86 -3.58 -13.66
CA ASN A 477 -8.07 -3.69 -12.85
C ASN A 477 -8.36 -2.36 -12.12
N GLU A 478 -7.33 -1.65 -11.64
CA GLU A 478 -7.50 -0.33 -11.00
C GLU A 478 -7.85 0.78 -12.01
N LEU A 479 -7.29 0.75 -13.22
CA LEU A 479 -7.67 1.68 -14.30
C LEU A 479 -9.12 1.44 -14.74
N TRP A 480 -9.52 0.17 -14.85
CA TRP A 480 -10.91 -0.20 -15.12
C TRP A 480 -11.83 0.25 -13.99
N GLY A 481 -11.42 0.04 -12.74
CA GLY A 481 -12.12 0.51 -11.55
C GLY A 481 -12.39 2.02 -11.57
N TYR A 482 -11.41 2.83 -12.01
CA TYR A 482 -11.58 4.27 -12.20
C TYR A 482 -12.71 4.59 -13.19
N TYR A 483 -12.76 3.90 -14.33
CA TYR A 483 -13.87 4.06 -15.28
C TYR A 483 -15.21 3.65 -14.65
N LEU A 484 -15.26 2.56 -13.87
CA LEU A 484 -16.48 2.09 -13.24
C LEU A 484 -17.04 3.05 -12.17
N VAL A 485 -16.18 3.82 -11.49
CA VAL A 485 -16.62 4.82 -10.49
C VAL A 485 -16.93 6.19 -11.10
N THR A 486 -16.24 6.58 -12.17
CA THR A 486 -16.39 7.92 -12.77
C THR A 486 -17.31 7.96 -13.98
N GLY A 487 -17.27 6.92 -14.82
CA GLY A 487 -17.93 6.89 -16.13
C GLY A 487 -17.20 7.67 -17.21
N ASP A 488 -15.92 8.01 -16.99
CA ASP A 488 -15.12 8.81 -17.93
C ASP A 488 -14.79 8.01 -19.21
N LEU A 489 -15.52 8.30 -20.28
CA LEU A 489 -15.35 7.66 -21.59
C LEU A 489 -14.07 8.12 -22.32
N GLU A 490 -13.57 9.32 -22.04
CA GLU A 490 -12.30 9.77 -22.64
C GLU A 490 -11.12 9.09 -21.95
N PHE A 491 -11.14 8.94 -20.63
CA PHE A 491 -10.17 8.12 -19.90
C PHE A 491 -10.17 6.67 -20.42
N LEU A 492 -11.36 6.06 -20.56
CA LEU A 492 -11.54 4.72 -21.10
C LEU A 492 -10.90 4.59 -22.49
N LYS A 493 -11.18 5.54 -23.39
CA LYS A 493 -10.69 5.53 -24.77
C LYS A 493 -9.19 5.80 -24.89
N GLN A 494 -8.66 6.75 -24.11
CA GLN A 494 -7.30 7.26 -24.29
C GLN A 494 -6.26 6.49 -23.47
N ARG A 495 -6.64 5.89 -22.35
CA ARG A 495 -5.71 5.24 -21.41
C ARG A 495 -5.97 3.75 -21.26
N VAL A 496 -7.22 3.36 -21.01
CA VAL A 496 -7.56 1.95 -20.76
C VAL A 496 -7.44 1.11 -22.04
N VAL A 497 -8.15 1.49 -23.11
CA VAL A 497 -8.19 0.70 -24.36
C VAL A 497 -6.80 0.48 -24.97
N PRO A 498 -5.93 1.50 -25.15
CA PRO A 498 -4.62 1.29 -25.75
C PRO A 498 -3.76 0.29 -24.97
N GLY A 499 -3.76 0.41 -23.64
CA GLY A 499 -3.03 -0.53 -22.77
C GLY A 499 -3.58 -1.95 -22.82
N LEU A 500 -4.90 -2.12 -22.69
CA LEU A 500 -5.54 -3.44 -22.78
C LEU A 500 -5.26 -4.11 -24.14
N LYS A 501 -5.25 -3.35 -25.25
CA LYS A 501 -4.89 -3.88 -26.58
C LYS A 501 -3.48 -4.44 -26.60
N GLU A 502 -2.51 -3.75 -26.00
CA GLU A 502 -1.13 -4.24 -25.98
C GLU A 502 -0.89 -5.37 -24.98
N ILE A 503 -1.64 -5.43 -23.87
CA ILE A 503 -1.61 -6.58 -22.96
C ILE A 503 -2.21 -7.81 -23.64
N ALA A 504 -3.36 -7.67 -24.32
CA ALA A 504 -3.98 -8.74 -25.10
C ALA A 504 -3.06 -9.24 -26.23
N LEU A 505 -2.36 -8.31 -26.89
CA LEU A 505 -1.37 -8.61 -27.93
C LEU A 505 -0.18 -9.42 -27.38
N PHE A 506 0.28 -9.13 -26.16
CA PHE A 506 1.30 -9.96 -25.50
C PHE A 506 0.79 -11.38 -25.27
N TYR A 507 -0.42 -11.55 -24.74
CA TYR A 507 -1.00 -12.87 -24.51
C TYR A 507 -1.24 -13.66 -25.81
N GLU A 508 -1.52 -12.98 -26.94
CA GLU A 508 -1.67 -13.62 -28.25
C GLU A 508 -0.38 -14.33 -28.68
N ASP A 509 0.76 -13.65 -28.53
CA ASP A 509 2.08 -14.19 -28.91
C ASP A 509 2.63 -15.16 -27.84
N TYR A 510 2.39 -14.88 -26.56
CA TYR A 510 2.83 -15.69 -25.44
C TYR A 510 2.09 -17.04 -25.38
N ALA A 511 0.75 -17.04 -25.34
CA ALA A 511 -0.08 -18.23 -25.18
C ALA A 511 -0.43 -18.88 -26.53
N CYS A 512 0.57 -19.03 -27.41
CA CYS A 512 0.40 -19.48 -28.79
C CYS A 512 0.36 -21.01 -28.95
N ASP A 513 0.93 -21.77 -28.00
CA ASP A 513 0.89 -23.24 -28.04
C ASP A 513 -0.48 -23.78 -27.62
N ARG A 514 -0.80 -25.00 -28.04
CA ARG A 514 -2.08 -25.68 -27.76
C ARG A 514 -1.90 -27.04 -27.08
N ASP A 515 -2.81 -27.37 -26.16
CA ASP A 515 -2.91 -28.69 -25.53
C ASP A 515 -3.63 -29.70 -26.45
N GLU A 516 -3.79 -30.96 -26.00
CA GLU A 516 -4.52 -31.98 -26.77
C GLU A 516 -5.99 -31.65 -27.05
N ASN A 517 -6.59 -30.72 -26.30
CA ASN A 517 -7.98 -30.28 -26.43
C ASN A 517 -8.11 -28.97 -27.23
N GLY A 518 -7.01 -28.44 -27.78
CA GLY A 518 -6.99 -27.20 -28.53
C GLY A 518 -7.08 -25.93 -27.67
N ARG A 519 -6.85 -26.01 -26.36
CA ARG A 519 -6.77 -24.86 -25.45
C ARG A 519 -5.37 -24.26 -25.45
N SER A 520 -5.25 -22.95 -25.26
CA SER A 520 -3.96 -22.28 -25.13
C SER A 520 -3.18 -22.77 -23.91
N ILE A 521 -1.84 -22.79 -23.97
CA ILE A 521 -0.99 -23.13 -22.81
C ILE A 521 -0.23 -21.90 -22.32
N PHE A 522 -0.27 -21.66 -21.01
CA PHE A 522 0.43 -20.58 -20.32
C PHE A 522 1.73 -21.11 -19.71
N TYR A 523 2.87 -20.85 -20.35
CA TYR A 523 4.19 -21.29 -19.90
C TYR A 523 5.39 -20.56 -20.55
N PRO A 524 6.50 -20.37 -19.83
CA PRO A 524 6.65 -20.35 -18.36
C PRO A 524 5.56 -19.54 -17.65
N SER A 525 4.96 -20.13 -16.62
CA SER A 525 3.97 -19.50 -15.74
C SER A 525 4.42 -19.64 -14.27
N PHE A 526 3.99 -18.72 -13.42
CA PHE A 526 4.32 -18.70 -11.99
C PHE A 526 3.09 -18.19 -11.22
N SER A 527 2.58 -18.98 -10.28
CA SER A 527 1.56 -18.53 -9.33
C SER A 527 2.28 -17.86 -8.16
N PRO A 528 2.15 -16.55 -7.94
CA PRO A 528 2.91 -15.91 -6.88
C PRO A 528 2.46 -16.42 -5.49
N GLU A 529 3.33 -16.87 -4.60
CA GLU A 529 4.69 -17.37 -4.85
C GLU A 529 4.78 -18.88 -4.57
N ASP A 530 3.87 -19.68 -5.13
CA ASP A 530 3.73 -21.12 -4.89
C ASP A 530 4.61 -21.99 -5.83
N PRO A 531 5.43 -22.91 -5.29
CA PRO A 531 5.83 -23.06 -3.89
C PRO A 531 6.81 -21.96 -3.44
N THR A 532 6.70 -21.56 -2.16
CA THR A 532 7.57 -20.53 -1.59
C THR A 532 9.04 -20.97 -1.59
N PRO A 533 9.92 -20.21 -2.25
CA PRO A 533 11.29 -20.60 -2.49
C PRO A 533 12.35 -20.44 -1.37
N ILE A 534 12.00 -20.47 -0.06
CA ILE A 534 12.87 -20.78 1.13
C ILE A 534 12.67 -19.86 2.34
N TRP A 535 12.25 -20.48 3.46
CA TRP A 535 12.86 -20.40 4.81
C TRP A 535 12.98 -21.79 5.49
N ALA A 536 12.64 -22.89 4.79
CA ALA A 536 12.46 -24.24 5.35
C ALA A 536 13.56 -25.27 4.98
N GLY A 537 14.75 -24.82 4.56
CA GLY A 537 15.86 -25.75 4.23
C GLY A 537 15.68 -26.56 2.94
N ALA A 538 14.73 -26.19 2.07
CA ALA A 538 14.50 -26.86 0.79
C ALA A 538 15.44 -26.30 -0.29
N THR A 539 16.55 -26.99 -0.54
CA THR A 539 17.58 -26.61 -1.52
C THR A 539 17.17 -26.81 -3.00
N HIS A 540 15.92 -27.23 -3.28
CA HIS A 540 15.45 -27.64 -4.61
C HIS A 540 13.97 -27.26 -4.88
N THR A 541 13.58 -25.99 -4.68
CA THR A 541 12.25 -25.50 -5.07
C THR A 541 12.35 -24.63 -6.32
N TYR A 542 11.64 -25.02 -7.37
CA TYR A 542 11.58 -24.32 -8.65
C TYR A 542 10.11 -23.97 -8.85
N PRO A 543 9.71 -22.69 -8.90
CA PRO A 543 8.29 -22.35 -9.00
C PRO A 543 7.75 -22.19 -10.42
N THR A 544 8.63 -22.15 -11.43
CA THR A 544 8.17 -22.07 -12.82
C THR A 544 7.40 -23.32 -13.20
N ARG A 545 6.16 -23.14 -13.66
CA ARG A 545 5.16 -24.18 -13.93
C ARG A 545 4.38 -23.82 -15.21
N ILE A 546 3.23 -24.47 -15.37
CA ILE A 546 2.30 -24.34 -16.49
C ILE A 546 0.93 -23.98 -15.94
N ASN A 547 0.22 -23.07 -16.60
CA ASN A 547 -1.19 -22.75 -16.35
C ASN A 547 -1.47 -22.36 -14.89
N SER A 548 -0.78 -21.35 -14.34
CA SER A 548 -1.27 -20.72 -13.11
C SER A 548 -2.68 -20.18 -13.37
N VAL A 549 -3.61 -20.47 -12.47
CA VAL A 549 -5.00 -20.01 -12.63
C VAL A 549 -5.08 -18.48 -12.61
N MET A 550 -4.21 -17.82 -11.84
CA MET A 550 -4.15 -16.36 -11.80
C MET A 550 -3.81 -15.73 -13.17
N ASP A 551 -2.80 -16.24 -13.90
CA ASP A 551 -2.46 -15.70 -15.22
C ASP A 551 -3.62 -15.85 -16.22
N ILE A 552 -4.35 -16.98 -16.14
CA ILE A 552 -5.51 -17.27 -17.00
C ILE A 552 -6.67 -16.33 -16.67
N MET A 553 -6.98 -16.15 -15.38
CA MET A 553 -8.00 -15.26 -14.86
C MET A 553 -7.76 -13.81 -15.30
N ILE A 554 -6.54 -13.32 -15.15
CA ILE A 554 -6.14 -11.97 -15.56
C ILE A 554 -6.22 -11.80 -17.08
N CYS A 555 -5.76 -12.78 -17.86
CA CYS A 555 -5.87 -12.72 -19.31
C CYS A 555 -7.35 -12.65 -19.77
N ARG A 556 -8.23 -13.43 -19.14
CA ARG A 556 -9.67 -13.34 -19.41
C ARG A 556 -10.22 -11.95 -19.07
N GLU A 557 -9.92 -11.41 -17.89
CA GLU A 557 -10.37 -10.06 -17.50
C GLU A 557 -9.88 -8.99 -18.49
N VAL A 558 -8.62 -9.04 -18.93
CA VAL A 558 -8.08 -8.11 -19.94
C VAL A 558 -8.89 -8.17 -21.23
N LEU A 559 -9.20 -9.38 -21.73
CA LEU A 559 -9.95 -9.58 -22.97
C LEU A 559 -11.41 -9.14 -22.83
N ASP A 560 -12.07 -9.48 -21.72
CA ASP A 560 -13.46 -9.08 -21.45
C ASP A 560 -13.58 -7.56 -21.30
N ASN A 561 -12.71 -6.93 -20.52
CA ASN A 561 -12.69 -5.47 -20.35
C ASN A 561 -12.37 -4.75 -21.66
N LEU A 562 -11.48 -5.30 -22.50
CA LEU A 562 -11.17 -4.74 -23.82
C LEU A 562 -12.40 -4.79 -24.73
N MET A 563 -13.05 -5.93 -24.83
CA MET A 563 -14.27 -6.08 -25.64
C MET A 563 -15.39 -5.17 -25.13
N GLU A 564 -15.60 -5.10 -23.82
CA GLU A 564 -16.61 -4.24 -23.20
C GLU A 564 -16.32 -2.74 -23.45
N ALA A 565 -15.07 -2.31 -23.32
CA ALA A 565 -14.66 -0.95 -23.62
C ALA A 565 -14.90 -0.60 -25.09
N CYS A 566 -14.49 -1.48 -26.01
CA CYS A 566 -14.68 -1.30 -27.45
C CYS A 566 -16.16 -1.26 -27.84
N ASN A 567 -17.00 -2.10 -27.22
CA ASN A 567 -18.46 -2.05 -27.38
C ASN A 567 -19.06 -0.74 -26.87
N THR A 568 -18.69 -0.33 -25.66
CA THR A 568 -19.15 0.91 -25.04
C THR A 568 -18.81 2.13 -25.91
N LEU A 569 -17.60 2.16 -26.48
CA LEU A 569 -17.10 3.27 -27.30
C LEU A 569 -17.49 3.18 -28.79
N GLY A 570 -17.98 2.02 -29.25
CA GLY A 570 -18.27 1.77 -30.67
C GLY A 570 -17.02 1.75 -31.56
N ILE A 571 -15.87 1.30 -31.05
CA ILE A 571 -14.57 1.25 -31.77
C ILE A 571 -14.09 -0.20 -31.92
N ASP A 572 -13.16 -0.43 -32.87
CA ASP A 572 -12.48 -1.73 -33.09
C ASP A 572 -13.41 -2.95 -33.19
N GLN A 573 -14.66 -2.75 -33.63
CA GLN A 573 -15.71 -3.77 -33.64
C GLN A 573 -15.34 -5.00 -34.49
N GLU A 574 -14.53 -4.79 -35.53
CA GLU A 574 -13.99 -5.84 -36.39
C GLU A 574 -13.02 -6.79 -35.69
N ASN A 575 -12.40 -6.36 -34.58
CA ASN A 575 -11.42 -7.15 -33.82
C ASN A 575 -12.06 -7.94 -32.67
N ILE A 576 -13.30 -7.62 -32.28
CA ILE A 576 -14.00 -8.33 -31.19
C ILE A 576 -14.07 -9.84 -31.41
N PRO A 577 -14.42 -10.37 -32.60
CA PRO A 577 -14.41 -11.82 -32.83
C PRO A 577 -13.05 -12.49 -32.62
N HIS A 578 -11.95 -11.76 -32.86
CA HIS A 578 -10.59 -12.27 -32.62
C HIS A 578 -10.28 -12.37 -31.12
N TRP A 579 -10.55 -11.31 -30.36
CA TRP A 579 -10.38 -11.32 -28.89
C TRP A 579 -11.29 -12.34 -28.21
N GLN A 580 -12.51 -12.47 -28.71
CA GLN A 580 -13.47 -13.48 -28.29
C GLN A 580 -12.93 -14.90 -28.50
N ALA A 581 -12.36 -15.19 -29.68
CA ALA A 581 -11.75 -16.49 -29.95
C ALA A 581 -10.51 -16.76 -29.07
N GLN A 582 -9.70 -15.73 -28.78
CA GLN A 582 -8.59 -15.83 -27.85
C GLN A 582 -9.08 -16.19 -26.43
N ARG A 583 -10.10 -15.47 -25.92
CA ARG A 583 -10.71 -15.72 -24.61
C ARG A 583 -11.30 -17.13 -24.51
N ASP A 584 -12.03 -17.57 -25.54
CA ASP A 584 -12.66 -18.89 -25.53
C ASP A 584 -11.64 -20.03 -25.66
N SER A 585 -10.39 -19.74 -26.05
CA SER A 585 -9.31 -20.73 -26.10
C SER A 585 -8.60 -20.95 -24.76
N LEU A 586 -8.88 -20.12 -23.75
CA LEU A 586 -8.21 -20.19 -22.44
C LEU A 586 -8.38 -21.56 -21.76
N PRO A 587 -7.41 -22.00 -20.94
CA PRO A 587 -7.52 -23.24 -20.18
C PRO A 587 -8.76 -23.29 -19.29
N LEU A 588 -9.30 -24.48 -19.10
CA LEU A 588 -10.37 -24.72 -18.14
C LEU A 588 -9.82 -24.82 -16.72
N TYR A 589 -10.56 -24.27 -15.75
CA TYR A 589 -10.24 -24.44 -14.34
C TYR A 589 -10.46 -25.89 -13.91
N LEU A 590 -9.61 -26.35 -12.99
CA LEU A 590 -9.66 -27.70 -12.44
C LEU A 590 -10.07 -27.63 -10.98
N LEU A 591 -10.78 -28.66 -10.52
CA LEU A 591 -11.11 -28.85 -9.11
C LEU A 591 -10.26 -29.98 -8.52
N ASP A 592 -9.96 -29.89 -7.23
CA ASP A 592 -9.36 -30.99 -6.47
C ASP A 592 -10.40 -32.08 -6.13
N GLU A 593 -9.96 -33.16 -5.50
CA GLU A 593 -10.84 -34.29 -5.13
C GLU A 593 -11.98 -33.93 -4.16
N GLU A 594 -11.90 -32.80 -3.45
CA GLU A 594 -12.92 -32.29 -2.53
C GLU A 594 -13.79 -31.19 -3.16
N GLY A 595 -13.55 -30.85 -4.42
CA GLY A 595 -14.27 -29.80 -5.16
C GLY A 595 -13.72 -28.39 -4.93
N GLY A 596 -12.56 -28.23 -4.30
CA GLY A 596 -11.87 -26.95 -4.16
C GLY A 596 -11.22 -26.52 -5.49
N LEU A 597 -11.18 -25.22 -5.75
CA LEU A 597 -10.51 -24.70 -6.96
C LEU A 597 -9.00 -24.98 -6.87
N LYS A 598 -8.43 -25.61 -7.90
CA LYS A 598 -6.98 -25.82 -7.99
C LYS A 598 -6.25 -24.54 -8.33
N GLU A 599 -5.04 -24.36 -7.79
CA GLU A 599 -4.17 -23.24 -8.14
C GLU A 599 -3.56 -23.37 -9.56
N TRP A 600 -3.48 -24.60 -10.05
CA TRP A 600 -2.92 -24.93 -11.34
C TRP A 600 -3.95 -25.61 -12.26
N ALA A 601 -4.24 -24.99 -13.41
CA ALA A 601 -5.06 -25.58 -14.47
C ALA A 601 -4.22 -26.55 -15.34
N TRP A 602 -3.50 -27.45 -14.65
CA TRP A 602 -2.70 -28.52 -15.24
C TRP A 602 -2.78 -29.78 -14.36
N PRO A 603 -3.22 -30.94 -14.89
CA PRO A 603 -3.56 -32.10 -14.05
C PRO A 603 -2.41 -32.64 -13.19
N THR A 604 -1.17 -32.60 -13.69
CA THR A 604 -0.02 -33.24 -13.03
C THR A 604 0.65 -32.38 -11.96
N ILE A 605 0.18 -31.15 -11.73
CA ILE A 605 0.71 -30.28 -10.68
C ILE A 605 -0.15 -30.47 -9.41
N PRO A 606 0.46 -30.83 -8.26
CA PRO A 606 -0.25 -30.98 -6.99
C PRO A 606 -0.54 -29.61 -6.34
N GLU A 607 -1.55 -29.58 -5.48
CA GLU A 607 -1.89 -28.40 -4.67
C GLU A 607 -0.94 -28.25 -3.47
N ASN A 608 -0.63 -27.00 -3.12
CA ASN A 608 0.05 -26.65 -1.89
C ASN A 608 -0.91 -25.93 -0.93
N PHE A 609 -1.64 -26.69 -0.11
CA PHE A 609 -2.60 -26.11 0.84
C PHE A 609 -1.96 -25.28 1.95
N ASN A 610 -0.65 -25.41 2.22
CA ASN A 610 0.06 -24.57 3.18
C ASN A 610 0.92 -23.50 2.49
N HIS A 611 0.24 -22.52 1.91
CA HIS A 611 0.85 -21.38 1.24
C HIS A 611 0.15 -20.09 1.60
N ARG A 612 0.91 -19.01 1.76
CA ARG A 612 0.35 -17.72 2.18
C ARG A 612 -0.52 -17.06 1.11
N HIS A 613 -0.29 -17.33 -0.18
CA HIS A 613 -1.09 -16.73 -1.26
C HIS A 613 -2.31 -17.58 -1.65
N VAL A 614 -3.32 -16.89 -2.18
CA VAL A 614 -4.52 -17.46 -2.81
C VAL A 614 -4.72 -16.88 -4.21
N SER A 615 -3.65 -16.82 -5.01
CA SER A 615 -3.61 -16.17 -6.34
C SER A 615 -4.70 -16.64 -7.31
N HIS A 616 -5.07 -17.92 -7.23
CA HIS A 616 -6.20 -18.52 -7.95
C HIS A 616 -7.61 -18.04 -7.54
N HIS A 617 -7.73 -17.10 -6.58
CA HIS A 617 -8.99 -16.45 -6.22
C HIS A 617 -9.20 -15.11 -6.95
N TYR A 618 -8.29 -14.71 -7.85
CA TYR A 618 -8.28 -13.38 -8.47
C TYR A 618 -9.64 -12.91 -9.01
N ASP A 619 -10.38 -13.79 -9.68
CA ASP A 619 -11.69 -13.47 -10.26
C ASP A 619 -12.79 -13.15 -9.26
N LEU A 620 -12.64 -13.62 -8.03
CA LEU A 620 -13.54 -13.32 -6.92
C LEU A 620 -13.14 -11.97 -6.28
N TRP A 621 -11.83 -11.78 -6.09
CA TRP A 621 -11.25 -10.51 -5.66
C TRP A 621 -9.78 -10.40 -6.12
N PRO A 622 -9.37 -9.26 -6.71
CA PRO A 622 -10.14 -8.04 -6.92
C PRO A 622 -10.99 -8.04 -8.19
N GLY A 623 -10.96 -9.12 -8.97
CA GLY A 623 -11.89 -9.33 -10.08
C GLY A 623 -13.35 -9.35 -9.62
N HIS A 624 -14.24 -9.27 -10.61
CA HIS A 624 -15.69 -9.31 -10.42
C HIS A 624 -16.34 -10.44 -11.23
N TYR A 625 -15.53 -11.36 -11.78
CA TYR A 625 -16.04 -12.40 -12.65
C TYR A 625 -16.77 -13.49 -11.87
N ILE A 626 -16.32 -13.86 -10.65
CA ILE A 626 -16.95 -14.92 -9.85
C ILE A 626 -17.83 -14.32 -8.75
N THR A 627 -19.14 -14.56 -8.83
CA THR A 627 -20.13 -14.20 -7.80
C THR A 627 -21.03 -15.40 -7.48
N TRP A 628 -21.80 -15.32 -6.37
CA TRP A 628 -22.84 -16.32 -6.08
C TRP A 628 -23.97 -16.30 -7.10
N GLU A 629 -24.20 -15.14 -7.70
CA GLU A 629 -25.27 -14.88 -8.65
C GLU A 629 -24.95 -15.43 -10.03
N ASP A 630 -23.70 -15.30 -10.49
CA ASP A 630 -23.32 -15.62 -11.88
C ASP A 630 -22.55 -16.95 -12.01
N GLN A 631 -21.71 -17.34 -11.03
CA GLN A 631 -20.91 -18.58 -11.07
C GLN A 631 -20.93 -19.30 -9.71
N PRO A 632 -22.10 -19.76 -9.23
CA PRO A 632 -22.23 -20.36 -7.90
C PRO A 632 -21.36 -21.61 -7.69
N GLU A 633 -21.09 -22.39 -8.74
CA GLU A 633 -20.21 -23.58 -8.65
C GLU A 633 -18.76 -23.20 -8.37
N LEU A 634 -18.24 -22.16 -9.04
CA LEU A 634 -16.88 -21.66 -8.82
C LEU A 634 -16.77 -20.89 -7.50
N ALA A 635 -17.80 -20.11 -7.13
CA ALA A 635 -17.86 -19.46 -5.82
C ALA A 635 -17.77 -20.51 -4.69
N ARG A 636 -18.50 -21.62 -4.83
CA ARG A 636 -18.41 -22.74 -3.89
C ARG A 636 -17.02 -23.40 -3.90
N ALA A 637 -16.40 -23.59 -5.06
CA ALA A 637 -15.06 -24.15 -5.17
C ALA A 637 -14.00 -23.27 -4.49
N ILE A 638 -14.09 -21.94 -4.66
CA ILE A 638 -13.20 -20.99 -3.98
C ILE A 638 -13.45 -20.98 -2.48
N GLN A 639 -14.70 -21.09 -2.03
CA GLN A 639 -14.99 -21.19 -0.59
C GLN A 639 -14.28 -22.41 0.04
N ILE A 640 -14.27 -23.54 -0.66
CA ILE A 640 -13.57 -24.76 -0.21
C ILE A 640 -12.05 -24.53 -0.20
N SER A 641 -11.46 -24.02 -1.29
CA SER A 641 -10.01 -23.78 -1.36
C SER A 641 -9.54 -22.73 -0.34
N ASN A 642 -10.33 -21.68 -0.10
CA ASN A 642 -10.05 -20.64 0.90
C ASN A 642 -9.95 -21.22 2.32
N ARG A 643 -10.92 -22.07 2.71
CA ARG A 643 -10.94 -22.74 4.02
C ARG A 643 -9.84 -23.80 4.16
N LYS A 644 -9.36 -24.37 3.05
CA LYS A 644 -8.22 -25.33 3.05
C LYS A 644 -6.87 -24.65 3.16
N ARG A 645 -6.74 -23.38 2.77
CA ARG A 645 -5.45 -22.67 2.75
C ARG A 645 -4.97 -22.32 4.16
N ALA A 646 -3.73 -22.68 4.50
CA ALA A 646 -3.07 -22.31 5.75
C ALA A 646 -2.11 -21.12 5.57
N HIS A 647 -1.61 -20.54 6.66
CA HIS A 647 -0.90 -19.26 6.64
C HIS A 647 0.58 -19.32 6.23
N GLN A 648 1.18 -20.51 6.14
CA GLN A 648 2.61 -20.75 5.86
C GLN A 648 3.61 -20.01 6.77
N ASP A 649 3.77 -18.70 6.56
CA ASP A 649 4.72 -17.82 7.24
C ASP A 649 4.07 -16.64 7.99
N ASP A 650 2.73 -16.64 8.09
CA ASP A 650 1.93 -15.62 8.77
C ASP A 650 2.07 -14.21 8.18
N SER A 651 2.43 -14.08 6.91
CA SER A 651 2.44 -12.78 6.22
C SER A 651 1.03 -12.19 6.07
N ALA A 652 0.93 -10.88 6.31
CA ALA A 652 -0.34 -10.16 6.38
C ALA A 652 -1.12 -10.20 5.06
N HIS A 653 -0.46 -10.00 3.92
CA HIS A 653 -1.10 -9.97 2.60
C HIS A 653 -1.85 -11.26 2.28
N GLY A 654 -1.31 -12.41 2.68
CA GLY A 654 -1.97 -13.70 2.52
C GLY A 654 -3.29 -13.80 3.27
N ILE A 655 -3.29 -13.31 4.52
CA ILE A 655 -4.49 -13.25 5.36
C ILE A 655 -5.50 -12.24 4.79
N ILE A 656 -5.02 -11.09 4.31
CA ILE A 656 -5.85 -10.04 3.70
C ILE A 656 -6.62 -10.56 2.48
N HIS A 657 -5.96 -11.26 1.54
CA HIS A 657 -6.65 -11.83 0.38
C HIS A 657 -7.71 -12.86 0.78
N ARG A 658 -7.47 -13.64 1.83
CA ARG A 658 -8.46 -14.59 2.38
C ARG A 658 -9.62 -13.89 3.05
N VAL A 659 -9.38 -12.77 3.77
CA VAL A 659 -10.43 -11.89 4.31
C VAL A 659 -11.31 -11.36 3.17
N LEU A 660 -10.72 -10.82 2.12
CA LEU A 660 -11.46 -10.27 0.98
C LEU A 660 -12.23 -11.35 0.20
N SER A 661 -11.63 -12.54 0.05
CA SER A 661 -12.33 -13.72 -0.50
C SER A 661 -13.53 -14.10 0.37
N ALA A 662 -13.35 -14.18 1.69
CA ALA A 662 -14.43 -14.50 2.63
C ALA A 662 -15.55 -13.46 2.58
N ILE A 663 -15.22 -12.16 2.49
CA ILE A 663 -16.20 -11.09 2.34
C ILE A 663 -17.01 -11.26 1.06
N ARG A 664 -16.35 -11.46 -0.10
CA ARG A 664 -17.04 -11.64 -1.39
C ARG A 664 -17.91 -12.89 -1.42
N LEU A 665 -17.47 -13.96 -0.74
CA LEU A 665 -18.22 -15.21 -0.56
C LEU A 665 -19.29 -15.17 0.54
N LYS A 666 -19.42 -14.05 1.27
CA LYS A 666 -20.35 -13.89 2.40
C LYS A 666 -20.08 -14.89 3.55
N ASP A 667 -18.83 -15.35 3.68
CA ASP A 667 -18.37 -16.29 4.71
C ASP A 667 -17.93 -15.52 5.97
N VAL A 668 -18.91 -15.07 6.76
CA VAL A 668 -18.67 -14.19 7.93
C VAL A 668 -17.81 -14.87 8.99
N GLU A 669 -17.90 -16.20 9.14
CA GLU A 669 -17.08 -16.96 10.10
C GLU A 669 -15.59 -16.89 9.75
N GLU A 670 -15.24 -17.18 8.50
CA GLU A 670 -13.85 -17.10 8.02
C GLU A 670 -13.31 -15.66 8.03
N LEU A 671 -14.18 -14.69 7.71
CA LEU A 671 -13.88 -13.25 7.83
C LEU A 671 -13.53 -12.87 9.26
N GLU A 672 -14.37 -13.17 10.24
CA GLU A 672 -14.15 -12.80 11.64
C GLU A 672 -12.87 -13.44 12.18
N GLN A 673 -12.60 -14.71 11.85
CA GLN A 673 -11.39 -15.40 12.27
C GLN A 673 -10.12 -14.77 11.65
N SER A 674 -10.12 -14.53 10.33
CA SER A 674 -8.95 -14.02 9.62
C SER A 674 -8.68 -12.54 9.92
N LEU A 675 -9.72 -11.71 9.96
CA LEU A 675 -9.57 -10.30 10.35
C LEU A 675 -9.20 -10.17 11.83
N GLY A 676 -9.80 -10.99 12.70
CA GLY A 676 -9.43 -11.06 14.11
C GLY A 676 -7.95 -11.42 14.32
N THR A 677 -7.39 -12.27 13.46
CA THR A 677 -5.96 -12.61 13.48
C THR A 677 -5.10 -11.37 13.16
N LEU A 678 -5.45 -10.61 12.12
CA LEU A 678 -4.76 -9.35 11.79
C LEU A 678 -4.84 -8.33 12.93
N MET A 679 -5.99 -8.23 13.61
CA MET A 679 -6.21 -7.27 14.69
C MET A 679 -5.50 -7.67 16.00
N ALA A 680 -5.49 -8.96 16.34
CA ALA A 680 -5.06 -9.43 17.67
C ALA A 680 -3.69 -10.12 17.71
N HIS A 681 -2.97 -10.28 16.59
CA HIS A 681 -1.71 -11.06 16.56
C HIS A 681 -0.46 -10.23 16.22
N GLY A 682 -0.48 -8.92 16.45
CA GLY A 682 0.73 -8.08 16.38
C GLY A 682 1.02 -7.44 15.02
N PHE A 683 0.06 -7.45 14.10
CA PHE A 683 0.16 -6.73 12.83
C PHE A 683 -0.12 -5.24 12.97
N VAL A 684 -0.95 -4.84 13.94
CA VAL A 684 -1.26 -3.43 14.25
C VAL A 684 -0.33 -2.91 15.33
N THR A 685 0.21 -1.71 15.13
CA THR A 685 1.17 -1.06 16.04
C THR A 685 0.48 -0.07 16.98
N ARG A 686 1.23 0.55 17.91
CA ARG A 686 0.69 1.62 18.78
C ARG A 686 0.60 2.98 18.09
N ALA A 687 1.12 3.08 16.88
CA ALA A 687 0.85 4.20 15.98
C ALA A 687 -0.34 3.90 15.06
N LEU A 688 -1.05 2.78 15.26
CA LEU A 688 -2.05 2.23 14.33
C LEU A 688 -1.53 2.15 12.88
N SER A 689 -0.20 2.00 12.74
CA SER A 689 0.45 1.55 11.52
C SER A 689 0.41 0.03 11.46
N THR A 690 0.81 -0.55 10.31
CA THR A 690 0.75 -2.01 10.12
C THR A 690 2.10 -2.65 9.79
N ARG A 691 2.17 -3.97 9.99
CA ARG A 691 3.34 -4.81 9.75
C ARG A 691 3.03 -5.92 8.75
N HIS A 692 4.05 -6.35 8.01
CA HIS A 692 3.97 -7.50 7.09
C HIS A 692 3.93 -8.83 7.85
N PHE A 693 4.70 -8.93 8.94
CA PHE A 693 4.72 -10.11 9.81
C PHE A 693 4.26 -9.72 11.23
N PRO A 694 3.71 -10.66 12.01
CA PRO A 694 3.32 -10.36 13.38
C PRO A 694 4.53 -9.89 14.19
N TYR A 695 4.42 -8.73 14.84
CA TYR A 695 5.45 -8.09 15.67
C TYR A 695 6.74 -7.66 14.94
N TYR A 696 6.84 -7.79 13.61
CA TYR A 696 8.07 -7.49 12.85
C TYR A 696 7.79 -6.98 11.42
N ALA A 697 8.75 -6.26 10.84
CA ALA A 697 8.74 -5.77 9.44
C ALA A 697 7.57 -4.79 9.12
N PRO A 698 7.75 -3.46 9.31
CA PRO A 698 6.73 -2.49 8.92
C PRO A 698 6.47 -2.56 7.41
N PHE A 699 5.19 -2.62 7.03
CA PHE A 699 4.77 -2.67 5.63
C PHE A 699 3.29 -2.28 5.51
N PRO A 700 2.92 -1.50 4.49
CA PRO A 700 1.58 -0.92 4.39
C PRO A 700 0.53 -1.83 3.71
N ASP A 701 0.79 -3.14 3.55
CA ASP A 701 -0.19 -4.05 2.91
C ASP A 701 -1.54 -4.02 3.62
N LEU A 702 -1.55 -4.23 4.94
CA LEU A 702 -2.76 -4.10 5.73
C LEU A 702 -3.23 -2.65 5.79
N GLN A 703 -2.30 -1.70 5.97
CA GLN A 703 -2.63 -0.28 6.08
C GLN A 703 -3.51 0.20 4.92
N GLY A 704 -3.09 -0.04 3.67
CA GLY A 704 -3.84 0.37 2.49
C GLY A 704 -5.07 -0.49 2.21
N ALA A 705 -5.09 -1.75 2.68
CA ALA A 705 -6.21 -2.66 2.47
C ALA A 705 -7.37 -2.43 3.45
N MET A 706 -7.13 -1.85 4.63
CA MET A 706 -8.15 -1.62 5.66
C MET A 706 -9.38 -0.87 5.14
N PRO A 707 -9.25 0.22 4.36
CA PRO A 707 -10.41 0.86 3.76
C PRO A 707 -11.20 -0.09 2.83
N ALA A 708 -10.53 -0.85 1.96
CA ALA A 708 -11.21 -1.79 1.06
C ALA A 708 -11.91 -2.92 1.82
N ILE A 709 -11.26 -3.51 2.82
CA ILE A 709 -11.85 -4.56 3.68
C ILE A 709 -13.16 -4.06 4.30
N LEU A 710 -13.14 -2.87 4.91
CA LEU A 710 -14.31 -2.32 5.59
C LEU A 710 -15.41 -1.87 4.62
N LEU A 711 -15.04 -1.32 3.46
CA LEU A 711 -16.00 -1.01 2.40
C LEU A 711 -16.71 -2.27 1.92
N GLU A 712 -15.97 -3.32 1.57
CA GLU A 712 -16.52 -4.58 1.05
C GLU A 712 -17.44 -5.28 2.06
N MET A 713 -17.20 -5.12 3.37
CA MET A 713 -18.11 -5.60 4.42
C MET A 713 -19.44 -4.83 4.46
N CYS A 714 -19.40 -3.52 4.18
CA CYS A 714 -20.53 -2.60 4.29
C CYS A 714 -21.35 -2.47 3.00
N VAL A 715 -20.69 -2.49 1.84
CA VAL A 715 -21.30 -2.35 0.52
C VAL A 715 -20.45 -3.07 -0.53
N PHE A 716 -21.09 -3.97 -1.27
CA PHE A 716 -20.51 -4.55 -2.48
C PHE A 716 -21.11 -3.83 -3.71
N SER A 717 -20.30 -3.64 -4.74
CA SER A 717 -20.77 -3.08 -6.01
C SER A 717 -20.04 -3.69 -7.20
N ALA A 718 -20.77 -3.87 -8.29
CA ALA A 718 -20.30 -4.31 -9.60
C ALA A 718 -21.20 -3.68 -10.66
N PRO A 719 -20.81 -3.58 -11.94
CA PRO A 719 -21.65 -2.94 -12.96
C PRO A 719 -23.11 -3.41 -12.93
N GLY A 720 -24.03 -2.49 -12.63
CA GLY A 720 -25.48 -2.76 -12.52
C GLY A 720 -25.97 -3.29 -11.16
N GLU A 721 -25.13 -3.47 -10.15
CA GLU A 721 -25.51 -4.04 -8.86
C GLU A 721 -24.89 -3.33 -7.64
N VAL A 722 -25.72 -3.08 -6.62
CA VAL A 722 -25.30 -2.64 -5.29
C VAL A 722 -25.90 -3.58 -4.25
N GLU A 723 -25.04 -4.15 -3.40
CA GLU A 723 -25.45 -5.00 -2.28
C GLU A 723 -25.10 -4.34 -0.94
N PHE A 724 -26.08 -4.17 -0.06
CA PHE A 724 -25.92 -3.54 1.25
C PHE A 724 -25.63 -4.55 2.36
N LEU A 725 -24.66 -4.20 3.22
CA LEU A 725 -24.23 -4.96 4.39
C LEU A 725 -23.99 -6.46 4.08
N PRO A 726 -23.27 -6.79 2.99
CA PRO A 726 -23.17 -8.16 2.46
C PRO A 726 -22.57 -9.15 3.44
N ALA A 727 -21.59 -8.72 4.25
CA ALA A 727 -20.81 -9.58 5.12
C ALA A 727 -20.50 -8.95 6.48
N LEU A 728 -21.35 -8.03 6.96
CA LEU A 728 -21.08 -7.31 8.20
C LEU A 728 -21.19 -8.24 9.44
N PRO A 729 -20.13 -8.37 10.26
CA PRO A 729 -20.10 -9.14 11.51
C PRO A 729 -21.13 -8.67 12.54
N GLN A 730 -21.60 -9.59 13.41
CA GLN A 730 -22.53 -9.24 14.49
C GLN A 730 -21.90 -8.33 15.55
N SER A 731 -20.57 -8.37 15.68
CA SER A 731 -19.77 -7.49 16.55
C SER A 731 -19.79 -6.02 16.12
N LEU A 732 -20.27 -5.71 14.90
CA LEU A 732 -20.41 -4.35 14.37
C LEU A 732 -21.90 -3.99 14.17
N PRO A 733 -22.69 -3.85 15.25
CA PRO A 733 -24.15 -3.75 15.16
C PRO A 733 -24.65 -2.40 14.62
N GLN A 734 -23.79 -1.38 14.57
CA GLN A 734 -24.13 -0.03 14.11
C GLN A 734 -22.95 0.60 13.38
N GLY A 735 -23.25 1.62 12.57
CA GLY A 735 -22.22 2.44 11.96
C GLY A 735 -22.74 3.41 10.91
N THR A 736 -21.82 4.21 10.41
CA THR A 736 -22.03 5.17 9.31
C THR A 736 -20.91 5.03 8.29
N LEU A 737 -21.26 5.20 7.02
CA LEU A 737 -20.35 5.21 5.89
C LEU A 737 -20.77 6.30 4.91
N ASP A 738 -19.88 7.25 4.65
CA ASP A 738 -20.13 8.42 3.81
C ASP A 738 -19.17 8.45 2.62
N GLY A 739 -19.66 8.95 1.48
CA GLY A 739 -18.80 9.40 0.39
C GLY A 739 -18.08 8.31 -0.42
N VAL A 740 -18.72 7.17 -0.65
CA VAL A 740 -18.11 6.04 -1.37
C VAL A 740 -18.53 6.03 -2.84
N TRP A 741 -17.58 5.86 -3.73
CA TRP A 741 -17.85 5.65 -5.16
C TRP A 741 -17.96 4.15 -5.45
N LEU A 742 -19.05 3.75 -6.08
CA LEU A 742 -19.38 2.37 -6.36
C LEU A 742 -19.02 2.01 -7.80
N TYR A 743 -18.69 0.76 -8.05
CA TYR A 743 -18.40 0.21 -9.39
C TYR A 743 -19.66 0.06 -10.29
N THR A 744 -20.64 0.93 -10.06
CA THR A 744 -21.93 1.06 -10.75
C THR A 744 -22.12 2.46 -11.31
N TRP A 745 -21.06 3.26 -11.46
CA TRP A 745 -21.17 4.68 -11.82
C TRP A 745 -22.10 5.45 -10.87
N THR A 746 -22.07 5.12 -9.59
CA THR A 746 -22.97 5.68 -8.56
C THR A 746 -22.17 6.02 -7.33
N LYS A 747 -22.47 7.15 -6.70
CA LYS A 747 -21.90 7.51 -5.40
C LYS A 747 -22.88 7.14 -4.29
N LEU A 748 -22.44 6.34 -3.32
CA LEU A 748 -23.08 6.22 -2.02
C LEU A 748 -22.72 7.48 -1.21
N GLU A 749 -23.65 8.42 -1.11
CA GLU A 749 -23.43 9.62 -0.32
C GLU A 749 -23.44 9.33 1.17
N HIS A 750 -24.36 8.48 1.62
CA HIS A 750 -24.53 8.15 3.03
C HIS A 750 -25.14 6.77 3.19
N LEU A 751 -24.63 5.98 4.13
CA LEU A 751 -25.21 4.75 4.65
C LEU A 751 -25.11 4.80 6.18
N VAL A 752 -26.22 4.56 6.86
CA VAL A 752 -26.25 4.38 8.32
C VAL A 752 -27.03 3.12 8.64
N TRP A 753 -26.53 2.33 9.57
CA TRP A 753 -27.19 1.12 10.05
C TRP A 753 -27.11 1.02 11.56
N ASP A 754 -28.09 0.31 12.11
CA ASP A 754 -28.13 -0.09 13.51
C ASP A 754 -28.87 -1.43 13.65
N SER A 755 -29.21 -1.82 14.88
CA SER A 755 -29.99 -3.04 15.17
C SER A 755 -31.43 -3.03 14.64
N LYS A 756 -31.96 -1.90 14.16
CA LYS A 756 -33.34 -1.76 13.66
C LYS A 756 -33.42 -1.79 12.14
N GLY A 757 -32.34 -1.47 11.44
CA GLY A 757 -32.35 -1.37 9.99
C GLY A 757 -31.18 -0.58 9.43
N PHE A 758 -31.35 -0.10 8.19
CA PHE A 758 -30.42 0.83 7.58
C PHE A 758 -31.14 1.86 6.70
N THR A 759 -30.48 3.00 6.49
CA THR A 759 -30.85 3.96 5.44
C THR A 759 -29.66 4.28 4.57
N ALA A 760 -29.86 4.38 3.26
CA ALA A 760 -28.82 4.72 2.31
C ALA A 760 -29.29 5.79 1.31
N LYS A 761 -28.35 6.59 0.81
CA LYS A 761 -28.57 7.59 -0.24
C LYS A 761 -27.56 7.38 -1.36
N LEU A 762 -28.06 7.02 -2.54
CA LEU A 762 -27.26 6.85 -3.76
C LEU A 762 -27.48 8.04 -4.71
N ILE A 763 -26.42 8.47 -5.39
CA ILE A 763 -26.44 9.46 -6.48
C ILE A 763 -25.85 8.78 -7.73
N PRO A 764 -26.67 8.36 -8.70
CA PRO A 764 -26.20 7.81 -9.96
C PRO A 764 -25.54 8.89 -10.82
N ASN A 765 -24.44 8.57 -11.49
CA ASN A 765 -23.76 9.47 -12.43
C ASN A 765 -24.29 9.31 -13.86
N LYS A 766 -24.98 8.22 -14.16
CA LYS A 766 -25.62 7.97 -15.46
C LYS A 766 -26.97 7.28 -15.31
N ASP A 767 -27.78 7.38 -16.35
CA ASP A 767 -29.00 6.58 -16.50
C ASP A 767 -28.64 5.10 -16.64
N GLN A 768 -29.25 4.25 -15.82
CA GLN A 768 -28.99 2.81 -15.85
C GLN A 768 -30.10 2.01 -15.16
N GLU A 769 -30.12 0.71 -15.42
CA GLU A 769 -30.81 -0.24 -14.57
C GLU A 769 -29.89 -0.61 -13.40
N LEU A 770 -30.44 -0.62 -12.18
CA LEU A 770 -29.71 -0.90 -10.95
C LEU A 770 -30.41 -1.99 -10.16
N VAL A 771 -29.69 -3.06 -9.85
CA VAL A 771 -30.09 -4.10 -8.91
C VAL A 771 -29.66 -3.67 -7.51
N LEU A 772 -30.63 -3.55 -6.61
CA LEU A 772 -30.39 -3.37 -5.18
C LEU A 772 -30.55 -4.73 -4.49
N ARG A 773 -29.53 -5.14 -3.74
CA ARG A 773 -29.52 -6.40 -3.00
C ARG A 773 -29.37 -6.18 -1.50
N PHE A 774 -30.15 -6.94 -0.75
CA PHE A 774 -30.04 -7.09 0.69
C PHE A 774 -30.44 -8.51 1.09
N ARG A 775 -29.50 -9.28 1.66
CA ARG A 775 -29.67 -10.72 1.88
C ARG A 775 -30.36 -11.10 3.19
N LYS A 776 -30.42 -10.18 4.17
CA LYS A 776 -31.10 -10.46 5.45
C LYS A 776 -32.61 -10.26 5.28
N GLU A 777 -33.37 -10.93 6.13
CA GLU A 777 -34.81 -10.69 6.21
C GLU A 777 -35.07 -9.24 6.64
N CYS A 778 -36.12 -8.64 6.08
CA CYS A 778 -36.57 -7.31 6.43
C CYS A 778 -38.09 -7.28 6.53
N SER A 779 -38.60 -6.53 7.51
CA SER A 779 -40.02 -6.27 7.71
C SER A 779 -40.55 -5.18 6.77
N SER A 780 -39.70 -4.27 6.30
CA SER A 780 -40.03 -3.23 5.32
C SER A 780 -38.80 -2.83 4.51
N PHE A 781 -38.95 -2.69 3.19
CA PHE A 781 -37.95 -2.11 2.30
C PHE A 781 -38.60 -1.00 1.47
N ARG A 782 -38.07 0.21 1.55
CA ARG A 782 -38.60 1.39 0.86
C ARG A 782 -37.55 2.02 -0.03
N VAL A 783 -37.96 2.43 -1.22
CA VAL A 783 -37.16 3.22 -2.16
C VAL A 783 -37.93 4.50 -2.46
N ASN A 784 -37.30 5.65 -2.22
CA ASN A 784 -37.90 6.98 -2.36
C ASN A 784 -39.25 7.14 -1.62
N GLY A 785 -39.38 6.44 -0.48
CA GLY A 785 -40.58 6.43 0.37
C GLY A 785 -41.64 5.39 -0.02
N GLU A 786 -41.54 4.79 -1.21
CA GLU A 786 -42.44 3.75 -1.70
C GLU A 786 -42.02 2.38 -1.21
N GLU A 787 -42.99 1.58 -0.76
CA GLU A 787 -42.74 0.22 -0.26
C GLU A 787 -42.50 -0.74 -1.43
N CYS A 788 -41.43 -1.53 -1.35
CA CYS A 788 -40.96 -2.43 -2.38
C CYS A 788 -40.73 -3.83 -1.81
N SER A 789 -40.96 -4.86 -2.63
CA SER A 789 -40.68 -6.24 -2.25
C SER A 789 -39.33 -6.70 -2.83
N LEU A 790 -38.47 -7.26 -2.00
CA LEU A 790 -37.25 -7.94 -2.46
C LEU A 790 -37.58 -9.38 -2.87
N LYS A 791 -37.35 -9.73 -4.14
CA LYS A 791 -37.47 -11.10 -4.64
C LYS A 791 -36.10 -11.77 -4.51
N ASN A 792 -36.00 -12.84 -3.71
CA ASN A 792 -34.73 -13.50 -3.39
C ASN A 792 -33.66 -12.51 -2.88
N GLY A 793 -34.07 -11.55 -2.05
CA GLY A 793 -33.18 -10.53 -1.49
C GLY A 793 -32.74 -9.44 -2.47
N ALA A 794 -33.39 -9.29 -3.64
CA ALA A 794 -33.04 -8.25 -4.61
C ALA A 794 -34.26 -7.58 -5.26
N MET A 795 -34.07 -6.38 -5.76
CA MET A 795 -35.00 -5.67 -6.63
C MET A 795 -34.27 -4.89 -7.71
N THR A 796 -34.94 -4.64 -8.82
CA THR A 796 -34.39 -3.89 -9.95
C THR A 796 -35.15 -2.59 -10.12
N LEU A 797 -34.45 -1.48 -10.34
CA LEU A 797 -35.05 -0.20 -10.67
C LEU A 797 -34.28 0.52 -11.80
N ASN A 798 -34.97 1.42 -12.49
CA ASN A 798 -34.32 2.35 -13.42
C ASN A 798 -33.96 3.62 -12.65
N VAL A 799 -32.69 4.00 -12.68
CA VAL A 799 -32.19 5.21 -12.03
C VAL A 799 -31.79 6.26 -13.07
N LYS A 800 -31.85 7.53 -12.68
CA LYS A 800 -31.49 8.67 -13.52
C LYS A 800 -30.26 9.38 -12.99
N SER A 801 -29.43 9.86 -13.92
CA SER A 801 -28.24 10.64 -13.57
C SER A 801 -28.62 11.85 -12.70
N GLY A 802 -27.92 12.02 -11.58
CA GLY A 802 -28.10 13.12 -10.64
C GLY A 802 -29.35 13.04 -9.75
N GLU A 803 -30.27 12.11 -9.98
CA GLU A 803 -31.47 11.94 -9.14
C GLU A 803 -31.17 11.06 -7.92
N PRO A 804 -31.36 11.57 -6.67
CA PRO A 804 -31.09 10.76 -5.49
C PRO A 804 -32.02 9.55 -5.37
N VAL A 805 -31.45 8.42 -4.98
CA VAL A 805 -32.19 7.21 -4.59
C VAL A 805 -32.02 6.99 -3.10
N CYS A 806 -33.10 7.22 -2.34
CA CYS A 806 -33.13 7.03 -0.89
C CYS A 806 -33.71 5.66 -0.56
N ILE A 807 -32.95 4.86 0.17
CA ILE A 807 -33.32 3.50 0.56
C ILE A 807 -33.49 3.45 2.07
N GLN A 808 -34.56 2.80 2.53
CA GLN A 808 -34.80 2.55 3.94
C GLN A 808 -35.22 1.09 4.13
N CYS A 809 -34.48 0.37 4.95
CA CYS A 809 -34.76 -1.01 5.34
C CYS A 809 -35.01 -1.07 6.85
N THR A 810 -35.99 -1.85 7.26
CA THR A 810 -36.26 -2.19 8.67
C THR A 810 -36.22 -3.71 8.81
N TYR A 811 -35.52 -4.20 9.83
CA TYR A 811 -35.38 -5.64 10.08
C TYR A 811 -36.68 -6.27 10.59
#